data_AF-A0AB35Q5Y5-F1
#
_entry.id   AF-A0AB35Q5Y5-F1
#
_cell.length_a   1.000
_cell.length_b   1.000
_cell.length_c   1.000
_cell.angle_alpha   90.00
_cell.angle_beta   90.00
_cell.angle_gamma   90.00
#
_symmetry.space_group_name_H-M   'P 1'
#
loop_
_entity.id
_entity.type
_entity.pdbx_description
1 polymer ?
#
loop_
_entity_poly.entity_id
_entity_poly.type
_entity_poly.pdbx_seq_one_letter_code
_entity_poly.pdbx_strand_id
1 'polypeptide(L)'
;RTRGVVWISTRGATGSGTPGYDLYIDDIVITDITDVQAVQTTADATASAVDSLTTKVSQQDNNISSIGNRTTALENGLSVTNASVNKKADANTVQTLQNTVTQQGKDLSSQGNAITSLNNIVSSVKDDISKKADTAAVFALTNRVTETEQSIRSNSDAVTSLSSSLSQQARRGANVLPDGTWESYPVGYNVANNRVLVTSDEAYSGAKCIRLIRANDYNATASDNNDCHIFAGLQVRDGATYYVEFRVKPDPKGTAMADNVQLSVGFSLQDMSGSWSWPALTKAKKDLVAEGWTKVSGYLTNNRTSIKQAMVRLSVPNVSTVKAGNAFLIDDLFITEVTDAKAALDAADANAQAIMNLKTTVTQNGEDITSQGSSITKLTNDLAITNGNVNKKADAIALQTLQNTVTQQGKEAASQGTALTSLENSLNGLSVGGVNLIRHSDTLDGWSSRSPSETYQGASVAWTRLVKGTGGYVQLDEQTLDVTGKTEFIYSFYAKGAYAAQEMTAYFYNPSNTSRIETNQGYKSSAGDGAAQFTLTTSWQRYWVRWVIPATAGTKRLIPARLQHAPSADKEVWLCRPKLETGNVVTDWTPNNDDIAAEIQANAGAVQNLSTRVTTAEGKITSSGTAITRLQNDLALTQADVSKKADTTALQTVQNSVTQQDKDITAANSAITKLISDLSTTNANVSKKADASALQTLQNTITQQGGTLTTQGSA
;
A
#
# COMPACT_ATOMS: atom_id res chain seq x y z
N ARG A 1 75.49 -55.52 73.90
CA ARG A 1 76.46 -56.22 73.04
C ARG A 1 76.19 -57.72 73.11
N THR A 2 75.38 -58.25 72.20
CA THR A 2 75.39 -59.69 71.90
C THR A 2 76.66 -59.99 71.11
N ARG A 3 77.40 -61.05 71.47
CA ARG A 3 78.58 -61.49 70.69
C ARG A 3 78.05 -62.08 69.38
N GLY A 4 78.09 -61.30 68.30
CA GLY A 4 77.94 -61.84 66.96
C GLY A 4 79.18 -62.67 66.64
N VAL A 5 79.03 -63.98 66.53
CA VAL A 5 80.08 -64.84 66.00
C VAL A 5 79.83 -64.95 64.51
N VAL A 6 80.74 -64.43 63.70
CA VAL A 6 80.75 -64.72 62.27
C VAL A 6 81.38 -66.09 62.15
N TRP A 7 80.57 -67.05 61.76
CA TRP A 7 80.96 -68.42 61.59
C TRP A 7 81.06 -68.65 60.09
N ILE A 8 82.30 -68.83 59.64
CA ILE A 8 82.60 -69.20 58.27
C ILE A 8 82.76 -70.71 58.30
N SER A 9 81.85 -71.39 57.62
CA SER A 9 81.87 -72.83 57.51
C SER A 9 82.04 -73.16 56.05
N THR A 10 83.12 -73.87 55.71
CA THR A 10 83.29 -74.48 54.40
C THR A 10 82.43 -75.73 54.32
N ARG A 11 81.12 -75.52 54.25
CA ARG A 11 80.14 -76.61 54.22
C ARG A 11 80.12 -77.18 52.80
N GLY A 12 80.58 -78.41 52.64
CA GLY A 12 80.31 -79.19 51.43
C GLY A 12 78.79 -79.33 51.21
N ALA A 13 78.36 -79.55 49.97
CA ALA A 13 76.97 -79.47 49.53
C ALA A 13 75.94 -80.29 50.36
N THR A 14 76.38 -81.25 51.19
CA THR A 14 75.52 -82.21 51.92
C THR A 14 75.43 -82.00 53.44
N GLY A 15 76.18 -81.07 54.04
CA GLY A 15 76.13 -80.81 55.48
C GLY A 15 77.00 -81.70 56.36
N SER A 16 76.79 -81.64 57.70
CA SER A 16 77.68 -82.11 58.79
C SER A 16 78.46 -83.41 58.52
N GLY A 17 79.80 -83.38 58.64
CA GLY A 17 80.67 -84.57 58.65
C GLY A 17 81.55 -84.79 57.40
N THR A 18 81.61 -83.84 56.48
CA THR A 18 82.49 -83.88 55.28
C THR A 18 83.90 -83.33 55.59
N PRO A 19 84.98 -83.83 54.93
CA PRO A 19 86.34 -83.32 55.11
C PRO A 19 86.39 -81.82 54.80
N GLY A 20 87.00 -81.03 55.70
CA GLY A 20 87.04 -79.57 55.56
C GLY A 20 87.73 -79.14 54.27
N TYR A 21 87.08 -78.24 53.53
CA TYR A 21 87.71 -77.52 52.42
C TYR A 21 88.44 -76.30 52.96
N ASP A 22 89.59 -75.95 52.37
CA ASP A 22 90.28 -74.71 52.67
C ASP A 22 89.62 -73.56 51.91
N LEU A 23 89.18 -72.52 52.63
CA LEU A 23 88.65 -71.29 52.06
C LEU A 23 89.58 -70.15 52.45
N TYR A 24 90.22 -69.56 51.45
CA TYR A 24 91.04 -68.38 51.62
C TYR A 24 90.15 -67.18 51.38
N ILE A 25 89.98 -66.35 52.41
CA ILE A 25 89.27 -65.10 52.32
C ILE A 25 90.24 -64.00 52.68
N ASP A 26 90.36 -63.03 51.80
CA ASP A 26 91.10 -61.81 52.02
C ASP A 26 90.11 -60.65 52.06
N ASP A 27 90.35 -59.68 52.93
CA ASP A 27 89.54 -58.46 53.10
C ASP A 27 88.03 -58.67 53.37
N ILE A 28 87.67 -59.50 54.36
CA ILE A 28 86.31 -59.47 54.92
C ILE A 28 86.10 -58.17 55.70
N VAL A 29 85.14 -57.37 55.22
CA VAL A 29 84.62 -56.20 55.93
C VAL A 29 83.17 -56.46 56.29
N ILE A 30 82.86 -56.40 57.59
CA ILE A 30 81.50 -56.46 58.11
C ILE A 30 81.21 -55.13 58.77
N THR A 31 80.37 -54.35 58.13
CA THR A 31 79.98 -53.03 58.61
C THR A 31 78.64 -53.14 59.30
N ASP A 32 78.52 -52.60 60.52
CA ASP A 32 77.23 -52.43 61.17
C ASP A 32 76.43 -51.39 60.40
N ILE A 33 75.37 -51.85 59.74
CA ILE A 33 74.46 -50.99 58.98
C ILE A 33 73.14 -50.76 59.72
N THR A 34 73.04 -51.09 61.01
CA THR A 34 71.77 -51.00 61.75
C THR A 34 71.17 -49.60 61.68
N ASP A 35 71.98 -48.56 61.90
CA ASP A 35 71.55 -47.16 61.82
C ASP A 35 71.19 -46.77 60.37
N VAL A 36 71.95 -47.23 59.38
CA VAL A 36 71.68 -46.98 57.95
C VAL A 36 70.41 -47.70 57.49
N GLN A 37 70.16 -48.92 57.96
CA GLN A 37 68.95 -49.69 57.68
C GLN A 37 67.72 -49.08 58.36
N ALA A 38 67.86 -48.56 59.58
CA ALA A 38 66.79 -47.83 60.26
C ALA A 38 66.45 -46.52 59.52
N VAL A 39 67.46 -45.81 59.02
CA VAL A 39 67.29 -44.64 58.15
C VAL A 39 66.62 -45.04 56.83
N GLN A 40 67.05 -46.12 56.18
CA GLN A 40 66.43 -46.61 54.93
C GLN A 40 64.97 -47.02 55.15
N THR A 41 64.67 -47.73 56.24
CA THR A 41 63.31 -48.13 56.60
C THR A 41 62.42 -46.89 56.83
N THR A 42 62.97 -45.86 57.48
CA THR A 42 62.27 -44.57 57.67
C THR A 42 62.07 -43.84 56.35
N ALA A 43 63.06 -43.87 55.45
CA ALA A 43 62.99 -43.27 54.13
C ALA A 43 61.95 -43.99 53.24
N ASP A 44 61.91 -45.32 53.25
CA ASP A 44 60.94 -46.12 52.50
C ASP A 44 59.52 -45.92 53.03
N ALA A 45 59.35 -45.84 54.35
CA ALA A 45 58.08 -45.49 54.98
C ALA A 45 57.64 -44.06 54.61
N THR A 46 58.58 -43.12 54.57
CA THR A 46 58.34 -41.73 54.15
C THR A 46 57.94 -41.68 52.67
N ALA A 47 58.64 -42.40 51.79
CA ALA A 47 58.32 -42.49 50.37
C ALA A 47 56.92 -43.10 50.15
N SER A 48 56.59 -44.18 50.86
CA SER A 48 55.25 -44.79 50.82
C SER A 48 54.15 -43.84 51.31
N ALA A 49 54.44 -43.05 52.35
CA ALA A 49 53.53 -42.01 52.84
C ALA A 49 53.38 -40.86 51.82
N VAL A 50 54.46 -40.48 51.13
CA VAL A 50 54.46 -39.47 50.05
C VAL A 50 53.67 -39.96 48.85
N ASP A 51 53.79 -41.21 48.43
CA ASP A 51 53.00 -41.80 47.33
C ASP A 51 51.51 -41.86 47.69
N SER A 52 51.22 -42.27 48.93
CA SER A 52 49.85 -42.27 49.47
C SER A 52 49.25 -40.86 49.51
N LEU A 53 50.05 -39.88 49.92
CA LEU A 53 49.66 -38.47 49.94
C LEU A 53 49.44 -37.94 48.52
N THR A 54 50.35 -38.24 47.60
CA THR A 54 50.26 -37.87 46.18
C THR A 54 48.98 -38.42 45.57
N THR A 55 48.67 -39.69 45.82
CA THR A 55 47.42 -40.32 45.37
C THR A 55 46.19 -39.60 45.93
N LYS A 56 46.18 -39.28 47.24
CA LYS A 56 45.08 -38.52 47.87
C LYS A 56 44.96 -37.11 47.28
N VAL A 57 46.07 -36.44 47.03
CA VAL A 57 46.11 -35.09 46.43
C VAL A 57 45.59 -35.11 45.00
N SER A 58 46.01 -36.07 44.17
CA SER A 58 45.46 -36.23 42.81
C SER A 58 43.96 -36.54 42.83
N GLN A 59 43.50 -37.37 43.77
CA GLN A 59 42.06 -37.62 43.92
C GLN A 59 41.31 -36.36 44.36
N GLN A 60 41.88 -35.56 45.25
CA GLN A 60 41.32 -34.26 45.64
C GLN A 60 41.29 -33.29 44.47
N ASP A 61 42.32 -33.22 43.64
CA ASP A 61 42.38 -32.38 42.44
C ASP A 61 41.27 -32.73 41.43
N ASN A 62 41.05 -34.03 41.19
CA ASN A 62 39.94 -34.51 40.37
C ASN A 62 38.57 -34.16 40.98
N ASN A 63 38.41 -34.33 42.30
CA ASN A 63 37.17 -33.97 43.00
C ASN A 63 36.92 -32.45 42.94
N ILE A 64 37.94 -31.63 43.14
CA ILE A 64 37.88 -30.16 43.06
C ILE A 64 37.52 -29.73 41.64
N SER A 65 38.13 -30.32 40.63
CA SER A 65 37.80 -30.07 39.21
C SER A 65 36.35 -30.41 38.89
N SER A 66 35.84 -31.55 39.40
CA SER A 66 34.43 -31.94 39.26
C SER A 66 33.48 -30.95 39.96
N ILE A 67 33.83 -30.49 41.16
CA ILE A 67 33.08 -29.46 41.88
C ILE A 67 33.09 -28.15 41.08
N GLY A 68 34.23 -27.73 40.54
CA GLY A 68 34.35 -26.54 39.69
C GLY A 68 33.41 -26.60 38.48
N ASN A 69 33.41 -27.72 37.75
CA ASN A 69 32.51 -27.93 36.61
C ASN A 69 31.03 -27.86 37.01
N ARG A 70 30.65 -28.45 38.15
CA ARG A 70 29.28 -28.37 38.68
C ARG A 70 28.91 -26.94 39.10
N THR A 71 29.83 -26.21 39.71
CA THR A 71 29.64 -24.80 40.07
C THR A 71 29.41 -23.95 38.83
N THR A 72 30.25 -24.08 37.80
CA THR A 72 30.07 -23.37 36.52
C THR A 72 28.74 -23.74 35.85
N ALA A 73 28.34 -25.01 35.88
CA ALA A 73 27.04 -25.42 35.34
C ALA A 73 25.86 -24.80 36.13
N LEU A 74 25.96 -24.74 37.46
CA LEU A 74 24.96 -24.09 38.32
C LEU A 74 24.91 -22.57 38.09
N GLU A 75 26.05 -21.91 37.96
CA GLU A 75 26.14 -20.47 37.67
C GLU A 75 25.49 -20.13 36.32
N ASN A 76 25.78 -20.93 35.28
CA ASN A 76 25.16 -20.78 33.97
C ASN A 76 23.64 -21.04 34.03
N GLY A 77 23.21 -22.10 34.72
CA GLY A 77 21.78 -22.41 34.91
C GLY A 77 21.04 -21.31 35.69
N LEU A 78 21.69 -20.73 36.71
CA LEU A 78 21.15 -19.62 37.48
C LEU A 78 21.04 -18.34 36.64
N SER A 79 22.03 -18.03 35.82
CA SER A 79 22.01 -16.91 34.88
C SER A 79 20.85 -17.02 33.89
N VAL A 80 20.66 -18.20 33.30
CA VAL A 80 19.51 -18.49 32.42
C VAL A 80 18.18 -18.35 33.17
N THR A 81 18.08 -18.91 34.37
CA THR A 81 16.87 -18.81 35.21
C THR A 81 16.54 -17.36 35.52
N ASN A 82 17.53 -16.56 35.90
CA ASN A 82 17.36 -15.14 36.20
C ASN A 82 16.91 -14.35 34.97
N ALA A 83 17.49 -14.63 33.80
CA ALA A 83 17.06 -14.03 32.54
C ALA A 83 15.61 -14.43 32.16
N SER A 84 15.22 -15.68 32.37
CA SER A 84 13.86 -16.16 32.13
C SER A 84 12.84 -15.56 33.11
N VAL A 85 13.18 -15.42 34.39
CA VAL A 85 12.33 -14.75 35.40
C VAL A 85 12.14 -13.28 35.05
N ASN A 86 13.21 -12.58 34.63
CA ASN A 86 13.14 -11.19 34.20
C ASN A 86 12.25 -10.99 32.96
N LYS A 87 12.20 -11.97 32.04
CA LYS A 87 11.26 -11.96 30.90
C LYS A 87 9.82 -12.30 31.28
N LYS A 88 9.61 -13.14 32.29
CA LYS A 88 8.24 -13.46 32.77
C LYS A 88 7.58 -12.25 33.44
N ALA A 89 8.37 -11.31 33.92
CA ALA A 89 7.97 -9.95 34.30
C ALA A 89 8.25 -8.93 33.17
N ASP A 90 8.07 -9.29 31.90
CA ASP A 90 8.24 -8.36 30.78
C ASP A 90 7.43 -7.09 31.06
N ALA A 91 8.14 -5.97 31.19
CA ALA A 91 7.57 -4.67 31.50
C ALA A 91 6.40 -4.33 30.57
N ASN A 92 6.42 -4.84 29.34
CA ASN A 92 5.34 -4.72 28.37
C ASN A 92 4.05 -5.41 28.84
N THR A 93 4.09 -6.64 29.34
CA THR A 93 2.88 -7.33 29.85
C THR A 93 2.34 -6.65 31.09
N VAL A 94 3.22 -6.23 32.01
CA VAL A 94 2.83 -5.47 33.20
C VAL A 94 2.25 -4.11 32.81
N GLN A 95 2.84 -3.42 31.84
CA GLN A 95 2.33 -2.15 31.30
C GLN A 95 1.00 -2.31 30.57
N THR A 96 0.82 -3.39 29.79
CA THR A 96 -0.46 -3.70 29.14
C THR A 96 -1.54 -3.93 30.20
N LEU A 97 -1.27 -4.73 31.23
CA LEU A 97 -2.19 -4.94 32.34
C LEU A 97 -2.50 -3.63 33.07
N GLN A 98 -1.48 -2.82 33.37
CA GLN A 98 -1.63 -1.50 33.99
C GLN A 98 -2.53 -0.59 33.15
N ASN A 99 -2.33 -0.55 31.83
CA ASN A 99 -3.13 0.23 30.90
C ASN A 99 -4.58 -0.25 30.85
N THR A 100 -4.80 -1.56 30.77
CA THR A 100 -6.14 -2.17 30.79
C THR A 100 -6.86 -1.88 32.10
N VAL A 101 -6.21 -2.06 33.24
CA VAL A 101 -6.80 -1.77 34.57
C VAL A 101 -7.09 -0.28 34.73
N THR A 102 -6.22 0.59 34.23
CA THR A 102 -6.45 2.05 34.25
C THR A 102 -7.66 2.43 33.39
N GLN A 103 -7.78 1.84 32.19
CA GLN A 103 -8.93 2.10 31.32
C GLN A 103 -10.23 1.56 31.94
N GLN A 104 -10.21 0.35 32.49
CA GLN A 104 -11.33 -0.22 33.23
C GLN A 104 -11.74 0.66 34.42
N GLY A 105 -10.78 1.23 35.16
CA GLY A 105 -11.06 2.18 36.24
C GLY A 105 -11.76 3.46 35.76
N LYS A 106 -11.35 4.00 34.60
CA LYS A 106 -12.04 5.14 33.96
C LYS A 106 -13.46 4.77 33.50
N ASP A 107 -13.62 3.60 32.88
CA ASP A 107 -14.91 3.13 32.39
C ASP A 107 -15.89 2.90 33.55
N LEU A 108 -15.44 2.26 34.64
CA LEU A 108 -16.22 2.06 35.86
C LEU A 108 -16.60 3.39 36.52
N SER A 109 -15.70 4.38 36.52
CA SER A 109 -16.02 5.72 37.04
C SER A 109 -17.08 6.41 36.21
N SER A 110 -16.99 6.33 34.88
CA SER A 110 -18.01 6.86 33.95
C SER A 110 -19.37 6.17 34.15
N GLN A 111 -19.37 4.83 34.24
CA GLN A 111 -20.57 4.05 34.55
C GLN A 111 -21.16 4.44 35.91
N GLY A 112 -20.33 4.63 36.94
CA GLY A 112 -20.75 5.10 38.27
C GLY A 112 -21.40 6.48 38.23
N ASN A 113 -20.87 7.41 37.43
CA ASN A 113 -21.46 8.73 37.21
C ASN A 113 -22.82 8.63 36.48
N ALA A 114 -22.93 7.74 35.49
CA ALA A 114 -24.18 7.48 34.78
C ALA A 114 -25.23 6.87 35.72
N ILE A 115 -24.85 5.89 36.55
CA ILE A 115 -25.73 5.30 37.57
C ILE A 115 -26.17 6.35 38.59
N THR A 116 -25.27 7.23 39.04
CA THR A 116 -25.60 8.32 39.95
C THR A 116 -26.60 9.29 39.32
N SER A 117 -26.38 9.64 38.04
CA SER A 117 -27.31 10.49 37.28
C SER A 117 -28.67 9.82 37.12
N LEU A 118 -28.71 8.52 36.81
CA LEU A 118 -29.94 7.73 36.75
C LEU A 118 -30.64 7.68 38.11
N ASN A 119 -29.93 7.47 39.21
CA ASN A 119 -30.50 7.50 40.56
C ASN A 119 -31.10 8.87 40.90
N ASN A 120 -30.44 9.95 40.50
CA ASN A 120 -30.96 11.31 40.68
C ASN A 120 -32.22 11.52 39.83
N ILE A 121 -32.23 11.07 38.57
CA ILE A 121 -33.41 11.12 37.69
C ILE A 121 -34.55 10.29 38.28
N VAL A 122 -34.30 9.07 38.73
CA VAL A 122 -35.31 8.19 39.35
C VAL A 122 -35.87 8.80 40.62
N SER A 123 -35.03 9.44 41.44
CA SER A 123 -35.47 10.17 42.63
C SER A 123 -36.34 11.37 42.26
N SER A 124 -35.94 12.15 41.25
CA SER A 124 -36.74 13.26 40.72
C SER A 124 -38.07 12.77 40.14
N VAL A 125 -38.09 11.65 39.41
CA VAL A 125 -39.32 11.06 38.88
C VAL A 125 -40.20 10.55 40.01
N LYS A 126 -39.63 9.94 41.05
CA LYS A 126 -40.35 9.55 42.27
C LYS A 126 -40.99 10.77 42.93
N ASP A 127 -40.26 11.87 43.03
CA ASP A 127 -40.77 13.13 43.59
C ASP A 127 -41.84 13.75 42.69
N ASP A 128 -41.65 13.76 41.37
CA ASP A 128 -42.61 14.27 40.41
C ASP A 128 -43.88 13.42 40.34
N ILE A 129 -43.77 12.10 40.46
CA ILE A 129 -44.92 11.20 40.61
C ILE A 129 -45.61 11.47 41.94
N SER A 130 -44.86 11.71 43.02
CA SER A 130 -45.43 12.04 44.33
C SER A 130 -46.13 13.40 44.32
N LYS A 131 -45.62 14.38 43.55
CA LYS A 131 -46.25 15.69 43.30
C LYS A 131 -47.43 15.61 42.33
N LYS A 132 -47.38 14.77 41.30
CA LYS A 132 -48.56 14.51 40.43
C LYS A 132 -49.65 13.75 41.17
N ALA A 133 -49.25 12.88 42.09
CA ALA A 133 -50.07 12.28 43.13
C ALA A 133 -50.16 13.18 44.37
N ASP A 134 -49.96 14.51 44.22
CA ASP A 134 -50.01 15.42 45.34
C ASP A 134 -51.34 15.21 46.03
N THR A 135 -51.24 15.05 47.34
CA THR A 135 -52.40 15.10 48.23
C THR A 135 -53.23 16.33 47.88
N ALA A 136 -52.64 17.43 47.42
CA ALA A 136 -53.36 18.61 46.94
C ALA A 136 -54.14 18.43 45.62
N ALA A 137 -53.63 17.70 44.61
CA ALA A 137 -54.36 17.46 43.36
C ALA A 137 -55.45 16.40 43.54
N VAL A 138 -55.16 15.36 44.33
CA VAL A 138 -56.16 14.36 44.74
C VAL A 138 -57.18 14.99 45.68
N PHE A 139 -56.79 15.83 46.66
CA PHE A 139 -57.74 16.61 47.47
C PHE A 139 -58.48 17.64 46.65
N ALA A 140 -57.88 18.29 45.65
CA ALA A 140 -58.59 19.23 44.79
C ALA A 140 -59.61 18.50 43.92
N LEU A 141 -59.28 17.29 43.43
CA LEU A 141 -60.23 16.45 42.72
C LEU A 141 -61.29 15.89 43.66
N THR A 142 -60.92 15.41 44.85
CA THR A 142 -61.85 14.95 45.90
C THR A 142 -62.74 16.09 46.37
N ASN A 143 -62.22 17.31 46.53
CA ASN A 143 -62.99 18.50 46.88
C ASN A 143 -63.88 18.91 45.73
N ARG A 144 -63.39 18.98 44.49
CA ARG A 144 -64.24 19.25 43.31
C ARG A 144 -65.32 18.19 43.15
N VAL A 145 -65.01 16.91 43.36
CA VAL A 145 -65.97 15.80 43.33
C VAL A 145 -66.95 15.96 44.48
N THR A 146 -66.51 16.28 45.69
CA THR A 146 -67.39 16.50 46.85
C THR A 146 -68.27 17.74 46.66
N GLU A 147 -67.74 18.84 46.12
CA GLU A 147 -68.46 20.06 45.75
C GLU A 147 -69.43 19.79 44.60
N THR A 148 -69.04 18.96 43.62
CA THR A 148 -69.91 18.53 42.53
C THR A 148 -70.99 17.60 43.06
N GLU A 149 -70.69 16.68 43.97
CA GLU A 149 -71.65 15.81 44.64
C GLU A 149 -72.60 16.60 45.52
N GLN A 150 -72.11 17.63 46.23
CA GLN A 150 -72.94 18.58 46.97
C GLN A 150 -73.78 19.43 46.04
N SER A 151 -73.25 19.84 44.88
CA SER A 151 -74.00 20.57 43.84
C SER A 151 -75.01 19.67 43.13
N ILE A 152 -74.71 18.39 42.94
CA ILE A 152 -75.62 17.36 42.40
C ILE A 152 -76.68 17.03 43.43
N ARG A 153 -76.34 16.91 44.72
CA ARG A 153 -77.30 16.77 45.82
C ARG A 153 -78.15 18.01 45.94
N SER A 154 -77.58 19.20 45.89
CA SER A 154 -78.32 20.46 45.86
C SER A 154 -79.19 20.58 44.62
N ASN A 155 -78.72 20.15 43.45
CA ASN A 155 -79.53 20.05 42.24
C ASN A 155 -80.61 18.97 42.35
N SER A 156 -80.34 17.86 43.04
CA SER A 156 -81.30 16.79 43.30
C SER A 156 -82.35 17.24 44.30
N ASP A 157 -81.97 18.01 45.32
CA ASP A 157 -82.83 18.65 46.30
C ASP A 157 -83.59 19.80 45.66
N ALA A 158 -82.98 20.52 44.71
CA ALA A 158 -83.62 21.54 43.89
C ALA A 158 -84.54 20.90 42.85
N VAL A 159 -84.24 19.74 42.28
CA VAL A 159 -85.11 18.96 41.38
C VAL A 159 -86.22 18.31 42.16
N THR A 160 -85.99 17.89 43.40
CA THR A 160 -87.02 17.38 44.32
C THR A 160 -87.90 18.53 44.81
N SER A 161 -87.32 19.68 45.11
CA SER A 161 -88.03 20.92 45.44
C SER A 161 -88.75 21.48 44.22
N LEU A 162 -88.19 21.38 43.02
CA LEU A 162 -88.80 21.74 41.74
C LEU A 162 -89.88 20.72 41.41
N SER A 163 -89.70 19.44 41.68
CA SER A 163 -90.73 18.40 41.55
C SER A 163 -91.88 18.65 42.52
N SER A 164 -91.57 19.07 43.75
CA SER A 164 -92.56 19.51 44.74
C SER A 164 -93.20 20.84 44.36
N SER A 165 -92.45 21.77 43.75
CA SER A 165 -92.91 23.07 43.27
C SER A 165 -93.69 22.93 41.98
N LEU A 166 -93.37 21.95 41.13
CA LEU A 166 -94.05 21.52 39.91
C LEU A 166 -95.26 20.67 40.27
N SER A 167 -95.27 19.99 41.42
CA SER A 167 -96.47 19.40 42.01
C SER A 167 -97.35 20.49 42.62
N GLN A 168 -96.76 21.55 43.19
CA GLN A 168 -97.45 22.76 43.61
C GLN A 168 -97.87 23.63 42.42
N GLN A 169 -97.18 23.59 41.28
CA GLN A 169 -97.48 24.26 40.00
C GLN A 169 -98.26 23.33 39.07
N ALA A 170 -98.45 22.06 39.37
CA ALA A 170 -99.55 21.26 38.84
C ALA A 170 -100.83 21.61 39.60
N ARG A 171 -100.70 22.16 40.81
CA ARG A 171 -101.78 22.79 41.59
C ARG A 171 -101.91 24.31 41.37
N ARG A 172 -100.91 25.00 40.77
CA ARG A 172 -100.85 26.47 40.56
C ARG A 172 -100.48 26.94 39.14
N GLY A 173 -100.00 26.07 38.28
CA GLY A 173 -100.04 26.18 36.82
C GLY A 173 -101.46 25.91 36.39
N ALA A 174 -102.37 26.69 36.98
CA ALA A 174 -103.68 26.91 36.46
C ALA A 174 -103.44 27.34 35.02
N ASN A 175 -104.07 26.62 34.10
CA ASN A 175 -104.49 27.23 32.86
C ASN A 175 -104.77 28.73 33.12
N VAL A 176 -104.18 29.63 32.33
CA VAL A 176 -104.46 31.07 32.44
C VAL A 176 -105.98 31.29 32.35
N LEU A 177 -106.69 30.34 31.72
CA LEU A 177 -108.14 30.24 31.77
C LEU A 177 -108.65 29.62 33.08
N PRO A 178 -109.70 30.21 33.69
CA PRO A 178 -110.35 29.67 34.88
C PRO A 178 -110.80 28.20 34.75
N ASP A 179 -111.31 27.82 33.58
CA ASP A 179 -111.60 26.44 33.20
C ASP A 179 -111.64 26.32 31.67
N GLY A 180 -110.69 25.58 31.10
CA GLY A 180 -110.62 25.29 29.67
C GLY A 180 -111.07 23.88 29.28
N THR A 181 -111.49 23.07 30.26
CA THR A 181 -112.17 21.78 30.07
C THR A 181 -113.68 21.95 29.93
N TRP A 182 -114.18 23.13 30.31
CA TRP A 182 -115.59 23.54 30.23
C TRP A 182 -116.55 22.77 31.16
N GLU A 183 -116.03 21.85 31.97
CA GLU A 183 -116.82 21.00 32.85
C GLU A 183 -117.52 21.76 33.97
N SER A 184 -116.98 22.91 34.38
CA SER A 184 -117.60 23.76 35.41
C SER A 184 -118.84 24.53 34.94
N TYR A 185 -119.10 24.58 33.63
CA TYR A 185 -120.23 25.31 33.05
C TYR A 185 -121.41 24.38 32.71
N PRO A 186 -122.68 24.84 32.83
CA PRO A 186 -123.82 24.06 32.38
C PRO A 186 -123.90 24.01 30.84
N VAL A 187 -124.49 22.94 30.30
CA VAL A 187 -124.76 22.84 28.85
C VAL A 187 -125.67 23.99 28.42
N GLY A 188 -125.34 24.64 27.31
CA GLY A 188 -126.03 25.84 26.82
C GLY A 188 -125.52 27.15 27.42
N TYR A 189 -124.56 27.12 28.34
CA TYR A 189 -123.95 28.34 28.89
C TYR A 189 -123.32 29.18 27.76
N ASN A 190 -123.70 30.46 27.71
CA ASN A 190 -123.17 31.41 26.74
C ASN A 190 -121.84 31.97 27.25
N VAL A 191 -120.74 31.45 26.72
CA VAL A 191 -119.38 31.88 27.07
C VAL A 191 -119.07 33.25 26.43
N ALA A 192 -119.56 33.51 25.22
CA ALA A 192 -119.47 34.83 24.57
C ALA A 192 -120.49 35.02 23.44
N ASN A 193 -121.14 36.19 23.45
CA ASN A 193 -121.92 36.77 22.33
C ASN A 193 -122.95 35.85 21.65
N ASN A 194 -123.49 34.82 22.35
CA ASN A 194 -124.32 33.74 21.81
C ASN A 194 -123.66 32.96 20.65
N ARG A 195 -122.34 33.07 20.53
CA ARG A 195 -121.49 32.51 19.46
C ARG A 195 -120.52 31.45 19.98
N VAL A 196 -120.23 31.47 21.29
CA VAL A 196 -119.48 30.41 21.99
C VAL A 196 -120.38 29.81 23.06
N LEU A 197 -120.81 28.57 22.85
CA LEU A 197 -121.77 27.88 23.72
C LEU A 197 -121.17 26.59 24.26
N VAL A 198 -121.35 26.30 25.53
CA VAL A 198 -120.98 25.00 26.10
C VAL A 198 -121.96 23.93 25.61
N THR A 199 -121.45 22.80 25.14
CA THR A 199 -122.26 21.69 24.61
C THR A 199 -121.76 20.35 25.13
N SER A 200 -122.67 19.39 25.25
CA SER A 200 -122.38 17.97 25.55
C SER A 200 -122.61 17.07 24.34
N ASP A 201 -122.73 17.65 23.14
CA ASP A 201 -122.94 16.90 21.90
C ASP A 201 -121.74 15.99 21.58
N GLU A 202 -120.55 16.43 21.95
CA GLU A 202 -119.27 15.74 21.85
C GLU A 202 -118.36 16.26 22.97
N ALA A 203 -117.31 15.52 23.28
CA ALA A 203 -116.19 15.97 24.09
C ALA A 203 -114.92 15.23 23.65
N TYR A 204 -113.75 15.85 23.82
CA TYR A 204 -112.47 15.18 23.72
C TYR A 204 -112.10 14.54 25.06
N SER A 205 -112.27 15.29 26.15
CA SER A 205 -112.10 14.83 27.52
C SER A 205 -113.32 15.26 28.34
N GLY A 206 -113.64 14.54 29.42
CA GLY A 206 -114.85 14.83 30.18
C GLY A 206 -116.15 14.57 29.39
N ALA A 207 -117.14 15.43 29.57
CA ALA A 207 -118.49 15.33 29.00
C ALA A 207 -118.95 16.59 28.24
N LYS A 208 -118.15 17.67 28.22
CA LYS A 208 -118.50 18.95 27.61
C LYS A 208 -117.35 19.50 26.78
N CYS A 209 -117.70 20.29 25.78
CA CYS A 209 -116.78 21.15 25.06
C CYS A 209 -117.47 22.50 24.76
N ILE A 210 -116.77 23.43 24.11
CA ILE A 210 -117.42 24.62 23.54
C ILE A 210 -117.66 24.46 22.05
N ARG A 211 -118.79 24.98 21.59
CA ARG A 211 -119.12 25.21 20.19
C ARG A 211 -118.89 26.67 19.87
N LEU A 212 -117.94 26.96 18.98
CA LEU A 212 -117.77 28.25 18.35
C LEU A 212 -118.50 28.24 17.01
N ILE A 213 -119.62 28.96 16.91
CA ILE A 213 -120.48 29.01 15.73
C ILE A 213 -120.47 30.39 15.09
N ARG A 214 -120.43 30.44 13.76
CA ARG A 214 -120.71 31.65 12.98
C ARG A 214 -122.21 31.95 13.08
N ALA A 215 -122.57 33.07 13.71
CA ALA A 215 -123.97 33.39 14.00
C ALA A 215 -124.85 33.55 12.74
N ASN A 216 -126.18 33.39 12.93
CA ASN A 216 -127.18 33.47 11.87
C ASN A 216 -127.58 34.91 11.49
N ASP A 217 -127.19 35.91 12.29
CA ASP A 217 -127.32 37.35 12.00
C ASP A 217 -126.19 37.87 11.09
N TYR A 218 -125.34 36.95 10.60
CA TYR A 218 -124.28 37.21 9.64
C TYR A 218 -124.83 37.64 8.26
N ASN A 219 -124.36 38.79 7.76
CA ASN A 219 -124.57 39.23 6.39
C ASN A 219 -123.44 38.68 5.49
N ALA A 220 -123.79 38.01 4.39
CA ALA A 220 -122.84 37.36 3.47
C ALA A 220 -121.83 38.31 2.78
N THR A 221 -122.01 39.63 2.90
CA THR A 221 -121.08 40.66 2.40
C THR A 221 -120.25 41.34 3.50
N ALA A 222 -120.43 40.95 4.76
CA ALA A 222 -119.68 41.54 5.87
C ALA A 222 -118.22 41.07 5.85
N SER A 223 -117.29 42.01 6.05
CA SER A 223 -115.84 41.76 6.09
C SER A 223 -115.31 41.39 7.47
N ASP A 224 -116.20 41.22 8.47
CA ASP A 224 -115.85 41.08 9.87
C ASP A 224 -115.59 39.62 10.31
N ASN A 225 -114.58 39.44 11.15
CA ASN A 225 -114.24 38.14 11.74
C ASN A 225 -115.26 37.74 12.84
N ASN A 226 -115.38 36.44 13.14
CA ASN A 226 -116.26 35.97 14.22
C ASN A 226 -115.52 36.06 15.55
N ASP A 227 -115.11 37.26 15.93
CA ASP A 227 -114.25 37.48 17.09
C ASP A 227 -115.04 37.35 18.39
N CYS A 228 -114.82 36.24 19.07
CA CYS A 228 -115.40 35.95 20.37
C CYS A 228 -114.32 36.11 21.43
N HIS A 229 -114.44 37.15 22.24
CA HIS A 229 -113.57 37.34 23.40
C HIS A 229 -114.16 36.63 24.60
N ILE A 230 -113.40 35.70 25.15
CA ILE A 230 -113.76 34.95 26.35
C ILE A 230 -112.76 35.29 27.46
N PHE A 231 -113.24 35.25 28.70
CA PHE A 231 -112.46 35.51 29.91
C PHE A 231 -111.70 36.85 29.86
N ALA A 232 -112.39 37.95 30.20
CA ALA A 232 -111.77 39.26 30.29
C ALA A 232 -110.97 39.45 31.58
N GLY A 233 -109.89 40.24 31.50
CA GLY A 233 -109.07 40.61 32.66
C GLY A 233 -107.94 39.63 33.00
N LEU A 234 -107.49 38.82 32.02
CA LEU A 234 -106.39 37.88 32.22
C LEU A 234 -105.11 38.62 32.62
N GLN A 235 -104.44 38.10 33.65
CA GLN A 235 -103.13 38.60 34.06
C GLN A 235 -102.07 37.95 33.17
N VAL A 236 -101.56 38.71 32.20
CA VAL A 236 -100.49 38.27 31.31
C VAL A 236 -99.26 39.15 31.52
N ARG A 237 -98.08 38.54 31.60
CA ARG A 237 -96.81 39.24 31.78
C ARG A 237 -96.28 39.79 30.46
N ASP A 238 -95.66 40.97 30.52
CA ASP A 238 -94.99 41.63 29.40
C ASP A 238 -93.89 40.72 28.81
N GLY A 239 -93.87 40.59 27.49
CA GLY A 239 -92.86 39.78 26.77
C GLY A 239 -92.92 38.27 27.01
N ALA A 240 -93.84 37.78 27.84
CA ALA A 240 -93.91 36.36 28.18
C ALA A 240 -94.35 35.48 26.99
N THR A 241 -93.83 34.26 26.95
CA THR A 241 -94.20 33.24 25.98
C THR A 241 -95.16 32.25 26.63
N TYR A 242 -96.26 31.98 25.93
CA TYR A 242 -97.30 31.06 26.35
C TYR A 242 -97.34 29.86 25.43
N TYR A 243 -97.46 28.67 26.00
CA TYR A 243 -97.84 27.47 25.29
C TYR A 243 -99.37 27.42 25.25
N VAL A 244 -99.92 27.45 24.04
CA VAL A 244 -101.35 27.29 23.79
C VAL A 244 -101.56 25.91 23.20
N GLU A 245 -102.49 25.17 23.77
CA GLU A 245 -102.92 23.87 23.29
C GLU A 245 -104.44 23.78 23.37
N PHE A 246 -105.06 23.20 22.34
CA PHE A 246 -106.47 22.84 22.37
C PHE A 246 -106.75 21.66 21.45
N ARG A 247 -107.94 21.10 21.61
CA ARG A 247 -108.50 20.08 20.74
C ARG A 247 -109.59 20.71 19.92
N VAL A 248 -109.61 20.49 18.61
CA VAL A 248 -110.63 21.05 17.72
C VAL A 248 -111.11 20.00 16.72
N LYS A 249 -112.41 20.03 16.41
CA LYS A 249 -112.99 19.37 15.23
C LYS A 249 -114.05 20.27 14.58
N PRO A 250 -114.33 20.11 13.28
CA PRO A 250 -115.55 20.65 12.70
C PRO A 250 -116.76 20.07 13.44
N ASP A 251 -117.74 20.90 13.74
CA ASP A 251 -118.94 20.45 14.45
C ASP A 251 -119.84 19.63 13.52
N PRO A 252 -120.18 18.37 13.85
CA PRO A 252 -121.05 17.54 13.03
C PRO A 252 -122.48 18.10 12.94
N LYS A 253 -122.89 18.97 13.87
CA LYS A 253 -124.19 19.68 13.83
C LYS A 253 -124.12 21.07 13.18
N GLY A 254 -122.92 21.53 12.80
CA GLY A 254 -122.72 22.78 12.09
C GLY A 254 -123.06 22.65 10.59
N THR A 255 -123.17 23.78 9.89
CA THR A 255 -123.33 23.76 8.43
C THR A 255 -122.05 23.27 7.76
N ALA A 256 -122.20 22.57 6.63
CA ALA A 256 -121.07 22.05 5.86
C ALA A 256 -120.07 23.17 5.55
N MET A 257 -118.86 23.02 6.09
CA MET A 257 -117.81 24.02 6.07
C MET A 257 -116.80 23.72 4.93
N ALA A 258 -116.36 24.75 4.19
CA ALA A 258 -115.34 24.59 3.16
C ALA A 258 -113.93 24.41 3.76
N ASP A 259 -113.03 23.78 3.02
CA ASP A 259 -111.69 23.39 3.47
C ASP A 259 -110.80 24.54 3.93
N ASN A 260 -111.00 25.73 3.38
CA ASN A 260 -110.24 26.93 3.71
C ASN A 260 -110.83 27.73 4.87
N VAL A 261 -111.98 27.35 5.45
CA VAL A 261 -112.53 28.02 6.64
C VAL A 261 -111.59 27.82 7.81
N GLN A 262 -111.33 28.88 8.57
CA GLN A 262 -110.28 28.90 9.60
C GLN A 262 -110.85 29.00 11.01
N LEU A 263 -110.11 28.46 11.97
CA LEU A 263 -110.21 28.75 13.38
C LEU A 263 -108.91 29.44 13.82
N SER A 264 -109.03 30.54 14.55
CA SER A 264 -107.92 31.20 15.23
C SER A 264 -108.19 31.22 16.74
N VAL A 265 -107.27 30.68 17.52
CA VAL A 265 -107.31 30.69 18.98
C VAL A 265 -106.05 31.36 19.51
N GLY A 266 -106.20 32.37 20.35
CA GLY A 266 -105.07 33.10 20.89
C GLY A 266 -105.50 34.21 21.82
N PHE A 267 -104.73 35.28 21.86
CA PHE A 267 -105.02 36.42 22.72
C PHE A 267 -105.54 37.62 21.93
N SER A 268 -106.32 38.45 22.61
CA SER A 268 -106.50 39.85 22.28
C SER A 268 -105.87 40.66 23.40
N LEU A 269 -104.79 41.36 23.06
CA LEU A 269 -103.97 42.13 23.99
C LEU A 269 -104.11 43.61 23.65
N GLN A 270 -104.53 44.44 24.61
CA GLN A 270 -104.51 45.88 24.47
C GLN A 270 -103.44 46.47 25.39
N ASP A 271 -102.58 47.32 24.84
CA ASP A 271 -101.65 48.10 25.66
C ASP A 271 -102.32 49.37 26.25
N MET A 272 -101.64 50.04 27.18
CA MET A 272 -102.15 51.28 27.78
C MET A 272 -102.35 52.43 26.77
N SER A 273 -101.71 52.39 25.59
CA SER A 273 -101.93 53.36 24.51
C SER A 273 -103.22 53.13 23.74
N GLY A 274 -103.89 51.99 23.98
CA GLY A 274 -105.12 51.60 23.32
C GLY A 274 -104.91 50.75 22.06
N SER A 275 -103.65 50.45 21.68
CA SER A 275 -103.32 49.63 20.51
C SER A 275 -103.53 48.14 20.81
N TRP A 276 -104.01 47.40 19.82
CA TRP A 276 -104.36 45.99 19.95
C TRP A 276 -103.36 45.07 19.23
N SER A 277 -103.12 43.88 19.78
CA SER A 277 -102.41 42.77 19.14
C SER A 277 -103.17 41.46 19.32
N TRP A 278 -103.03 40.58 18.33
CA TRP A 278 -103.79 39.33 18.23
C TRP A 278 -102.88 38.16 17.82
N PRO A 279 -101.93 37.75 18.67
CA PRO A 279 -101.19 36.52 18.45
C PRO A 279 -102.16 35.34 18.56
N ALA A 280 -102.19 34.48 17.56
CA ALA A 280 -103.10 33.33 17.52
C ALA A 280 -102.49 32.13 16.78
N LEU A 281 -102.92 30.94 17.19
CA LEU A 281 -102.75 29.72 16.42
C LEU A 281 -103.92 29.61 15.45
N THR A 282 -103.63 29.70 14.15
CA THR A 282 -104.64 29.62 13.09
C THR A 282 -104.51 28.30 12.34
N LYS A 283 -105.64 27.59 12.18
CA LYS A 283 -105.73 26.37 11.39
C LYS A 283 -106.94 26.43 10.47
N ALA A 284 -106.78 26.03 9.21
CA ALA A 284 -107.90 25.84 8.30
C ALA A 284 -108.54 24.47 8.53
N LYS A 285 -109.80 24.27 8.13
CA LYS A 285 -110.49 22.98 8.21
C LYS A 285 -109.67 21.87 7.56
N LYS A 286 -109.04 22.12 6.40
CA LYS A 286 -108.17 21.17 5.70
C LYS A 286 -106.95 20.70 6.50
N ASP A 287 -106.57 21.46 7.52
CA ASP A 287 -105.44 21.13 8.39
C ASP A 287 -105.89 20.30 9.62
N LEU A 288 -107.19 20.04 9.75
CA LEU A 288 -107.77 19.19 10.80
C LEU A 288 -107.93 17.76 10.29
N VAL A 289 -107.86 16.77 11.20
CA VAL A 289 -108.15 15.38 10.85
C VAL A 289 -109.61 15.23 10.41
N ALA A 290 -109.85 14.40 9.38
CA ALA A 290 -111.17 14.25 8.76
C ALA A 290 -112.22 13.67 9.71
N GLU A 291 -111.81 12.76 10.60
CA GLU A 291 -112.63 12.17 11.65
C GLU A 291 -111.87 12.23 12.98
N GLY A 292 -112.52 12.77 14.01
CA GLY A 292 -111.94 12.91 15.35
C GLY A 292 -111.45 14.31 15.70
N TRP A 293 -110.78 14.43 16.85
CA TRP A 293 -110.28 15.67 17.40
C TRP A 293 -108.82 15.91 16.98
N THR A 294 -108.53 17.12 16.50
CA THR A 294 -107.16 17.56 16.16
C THR A 294 -106.55 18.29 17.33
N LYS A 295 -105.36 17.86 17.78
CA LYS A 295 -104.52 18.65 18.69
C LYS A 295 -103.89 19.81 17.91
N VAL A 296 -104.19 21.03 18.35
CA VAL A 296 -103.51 22.24 17.88
C VAL A 296 -102.71 22.78 19.04
N SER A 297 -101.39 22.94 18.85
CA SER A 297 -100.52 23.50 19.87
C SER A 297 -99.40 24.34 19.28
N GLY A 298 -98.91 25.30 20.06
CA GLY A 298 -97.79 26.14 19.67
C GLY A 298 -97.47 27.19 20.73
N TYR A 299 -96.45 27.99 20.44
CA TYR A 299 -96.02 29.07 21.32
C TYR A 299 -96.50 30.41 20.79
N LEU A 300 -97.13 31.20 21.65
CA LEU A 300 -97.51 32.58 21.38
C LEU A 300 -96.76 33.50 22.33
N THR A 301 -96.04 34.48 21.79
CA THR A 301 -95.36 35.48 22.61
C THR A 301 -96.19 36.74 22.70
N ASN A 302 -96.38 37.25 23.91
CA ASN A 302 -96.92 38.58 24.13
C ASN A 302 -95.92 39.61 23.55
N ASN A 303 -96.26 40.20 22.42
CA ASN A 303 -95.45 41.22 21.75
C ASN A 303 -95.78 42.65 22.19
N ARG A 304 -96.48 42.82 23.31
CA ARG A 304 -96.86 44.10 23.91
C ARG A 304 -96.24 44.25 25.29
N THR A 305 -96.07 45.50 25.70
CA THR A 305 -95.64 45.92 27.05
C THR A 305 -96.71 46.82 27.66
N SER A 306 -96.78 46.90 28.99
CA SER A 306 -97.78 47.68 29.72
C SER A 306 -99.22 47.29 29.32
N ILE A 307 -99.57 46.02 29.52
CA ILE A 307 -100.89 45.48 29.18
C ILE A 307 -101.98 46.19 29.98
N LYS A 308 -102.95 46.79 29.27
CA LYS A 308 -104.16 47.37 29.84
C LYS A 308 -105.23 46.30 30.08
N GLN A 309 -105.40 45.40 29.12
CA GLN A 309 -106.30 44.25 29.23
C GLN A 309 -105.88 43.12 28.29
N ALA A 310 -106.12 41.89 28.74
CA ALA A 310 -105.95 40.68 27.94
C ALA A 310 -107.21 39.81 28.02
N MET A 311 -107.55 39.24 26.87
CA MET A 311 -108.67 38.31 26.68
C MET A 311 -108.20 37.14 25.83
N VAL A 312 -108.82 35.98 25.97
CA VAL A 312 -108.68 34.94 24.95
C VAL A 312 -109.64 35.25 23.81
N ARG A 313 -109.12 35.16 22.58
CA ARG A 313 -109.89 35.32 21.35
C ARG A 313 -110.06 33.96 20.71
N LEU A 314 -111.32 33.56 20.55
CA LEU A 314 -111.73 32.49 19.66
C LEU A 314 -112.35 33.15 18.44
N SER A 315 -111.80 32.89 17.25
CA SER A 315 -112.27 33.51 16.03
C SER A 315 -112.48 32.48 14.94
N VAL A 316 -113.56 32.63 14.19
CA VAL A 316 -113.68 32.10 12.82
C VAL A 316 -113.40 33.29 11.90
N PRO A 317 -112.14 33.46 11.44
CA PRO A 317 -111.78 34.57 10.56
C PRO A 317 -112.61 34.54 9.29
N ASN A 318 -112.96 35.71 8.78
CA ASN A 318 -113.74 35.81 7.57
C ASN A 318 -112.88 35.47 6.36
N VAL A 319 -113.15 34.31 5.76
CA VAL A 319 -112.68 33.96 4.42
C VAL A 319 -113.88 33.84 3.51
N SER A 320 -113.69 34.01 2.19
CA SER A 320 -114.77 34.10 1.19
C SER A 320 -115.78 32.94 1.17
N THR A 321 -115.48 31.84 1.86
CA THR A 321 -116.26 30.60 1.92
C THR A 321 -116.93 30.35 3.27
N VAL A 322 -116.72 31.20 4.28
CA VAL A 322 -117.38 31.11 5.59
C VAL A 322 -118.87 31.39 5.44
N LYS A 323 -119.70 30.52 6.01
CA LYS A 323 -121.16 30.65 6.00
C LYS A 323 -121.71 30.70 7.42
N ALA A 324 -122.89 31.28 7.56
CA ALA A 324 -123.66 31.16 8.79
C ALA A 324 -123.83 29.68 9.18
N GLY A 325 -123.72 29.39 10.47
CA GLY A 325 -123.77 28.04 11.03
C GLY A 325 -122.48 27.22 10.89
N ASN A 326 -121.42 27.72 10.22
CA ASN A 326 -120.12 27.05 10.26
C ASN A 326 -119.63 27.06 11.70
N ALA A 327 -119.31 25.88 12.24
CA ALA A 327 -118.97 25.74 13.64
C ALA A 327 -117.79 24.79 13.86
N PHE A 328 -116.98 25.13 14.86
CA PHE A 328 -115.94 24.28 15.41
C PHE A 328 -116.31 23.89 16.83
N LEU A 329 -116.07 22.64 17.20
CA LEU A 329 -116.03 22.23 18.59
C LEU A 329 -114.59 22.36 19.07
N ILE A 330 -114.40 22.97 20.24
CA ILE A 330 -113.10 23.19 20.86
C ILE A 330 -113.17 22.66 22.29
N ASP A 331 -112.18 21.88 22.67
CA ASP A 331 -112.10 21.28 23.99
C ASP A 331 -110.66 21.31 24.52
N ASP A 332 -110.48 21.12 25.83
CA ASP A 332 -109.18 21.09 26.51
C ASP A 332 -108.29 22.29 26.11
N LEU A 333 -108.83 23.51 26.16
CA LEU A 333 -108.08 24.71 25.84
C LEU A 333 -107.18 25.09 27.01
N PHE A 334 -105.89 24.82 26.87
CA PHE A 334 -104.87 25.18 27.83
C PHE A 334 -104.00 26.31 27.31
N ILE A 335 -103.81 27.33 28.15
CA ILE A 335 -102.88 28.41 27.91
C ILE A 335 -101.99 28.51 29.14
N THR A 336 -100.70 28.21 28.98
CA THR A 336 -99.74 28.16 30.09
C THR A 336 -98.56 29.07 29.80
N GLU A 337 -98.16 29.90 30.76
CA GLU A 337 -96.92 30.67 30.61
C GLU A 337 -95.70 29.74 30.72
N VAL A 338 -94.81 29.76 29.73
CA VAL A 338 -93.67 28.84 29.60
C VAL A 338 -92.36 29.57 29.27
N THR A 339 -92.27 30.87 29.53
CA THR A 339 -91.13 31.73 29.16
C THR A 339 -89.78 31.13 29.55
N ASP A 340 -89.58 30.83 30.83
CA ASP A 340 -88.29 30.33 31.33
C ASP A 340 -88.02 28.90 30.86
N ALA A 341 -89.07 28.07 30.78
CA ALA A 341 -88.98 26.71 30.27
C ALA A 341 -88.57 26.66 28.79
N LYS A 342 -89.09 27.59 27.97
CA LYS A 342 -88.73 27.71 26.55
C LYS A 342 -87.30 28.20 26.37
N ALA A 343 -86.85 29.19 27.16
CA ALA A 343 -85.47 29.66 27.13
C ALA A 343 -84.48 28.55 27.55
N ALA A 344 -84.83 27.75 28.56
CA ALA A 344 -84.03 26.61 28.98
C ALA A 344 -83.94 25.52 27.88
N LEU A 345 -85.05 25.25 27.18
CA LEU A 345 -85.07 24.33 26.05
C LEU A 345 -84.15 24.80 24.91
N ASP A 346 -84.21 26.09 24.54
CA ASP A 346 -83.36 26.65 23.49
C ASP A 346 -81.87 26.59 23.85
N ALA A 347 -81.52 26.85 25.12
CA ALA A 347 -80.15 26.72 25.61
C ALA A 347 -79.68 25.25 25.59
N ALA A 348 -80.55 24.30 25.91
CA ALA A 348 -80.24 22.87 25.84
C ALA A 348 -79.99 22.42 24.40
N ASP A 349 -80.80 22.86 23.44
CA ASP A 349 -80.62 22.55 22.02
C ASP A 349 -79.30 23.14 21.48
N ALA A 350 -78.97 24.38 21.85
CA ALA A 350 -77.69 25.01 21.50
C ALA A 350 -76.50 24.23 22.09
N ASN A 351 -76.59 23.81 23.36
CA ASN A 351 -75.56 22.98 23.99
C ASN A 351 -75.41 21.62 23.30
N ALA A 352 -76.52 20.98 22.91
CA ALA A 352 -76.49 19.71 22.17
C ALA A 352 -75.77 19.87 20.83
N GLN A 353 -76.02 20.96 20.10
CA GLN A 353 -75.29 21.28 18.86
C GLN A 353 -73.79 21.50 19.10
N ALA A 354 -73.42 22.25 20.15
CA ALA A 354 -72.02 22.45 20.50
C ALA A 354 -71.32 21.14 20.87
N ILE A 355 -71.99 20.24 21.60
CA ILE A 355 -71.49 18.91 21.93
C ILE A 355 -71.31 18.05 20.67
N MET A 356 -72.25 18.11 19.72
CA MET A 356 -72.11 17.41 18.43
C MET A 356 -70.90 17.90 17.65
N ASN A 357 -70.68 19.22 17.58
CA ASN A 357 -69.50 19.78 16.92
C ASN A 357 -68.20 19.32 17.60
N LEU A 358 -68.14 19.37 18.94
CA LEU A 358 -66.99 18.89 19.69
C LEU A 358 -66.74 17.39 19.44
N LYS A 359 -67.79 16.56 19.40
CA LYS A 359 -67.68 15.13 19.09
C LYS A 359 -67.06 14.90 17.71
N THR A 360 -67.48 15.66 16.70
CA THR A 360 -66.92 15.59 15.35
C THR A 360 -65.44 15.95 15.35
N THR A 361 -65.05 17.06 15.98
CA THR A 361 -63.63 17.47 16.08
C THR A 361 -62.80 16.43 16.83
N VAL A 362 -63.30 15.88 17.94
CA VAL A 362 -62.59 14.84 18.71
C VAL A 362 -62.42 13.56 17.90
N THR A 363 -63.43 13.19 17.09
CA THR A 363 -63.35 12.04 16.19
C THR A 363 -62.28 12.26 15.12
N GLN A 364 -62.29 13.42 14.46
CA GLN A 364 -61.27 13.77 13.46
C GLN A 364 -59.86 13.79 14.06
N ASN A 365 -59.69 14.38 15.24
CA ASN A 365 -58.41 14.35 15.95
C ASN A 365 -57.96 12.91 16.23
N GLY A 366 -58.87 12.00 16.58
CA GLY A 366 -58.56 10.58 16.77
C GLY A 366 -58.07 9.90 15.49
N GLU A 367 -58.68 10.19 14.34
CA GLU A 367 -58.25 9.70 13.03
C GLU A 367 -56.88 10.27 12.64
N ASP A 368 -56.67 11.57 12.82
CA ASP A 368 -55.41 12.25 12.53
C ASP A 368 -54.26 11.71 13.40
N ILE A 369 -54.51 11.51 14.69
CA ILE A 369 -53.55 10.90 15.64
C ILE A 369 -53.23 9.46 15.20
N THR A 370 -54.21 8.69 14.73
CA THR A 370 -54.01 7.32 14.24
C THR A 370 -53.14 7.30 12.98
N SER A 371 -53.37 8.24 12.06
CA SER A 371 -52.56 8.43 10.84
C SER A 371 -51.12 8.82 11.16
N GLN A 372 -50.93 9.76 12.09
CA GLN A 372 -49.61 10.15 12.59
C GLN A 372 -48.89 8.97 13.26
N GLY A 373 -49.59 8.18 14.09
CA GLY A 373 -49.04 6.96 14.71
C GLY A 373 -48.57 5.92 13.68
N SER A 374 -49.30 5.77 12.59
CA SER A 374 -48.92 4.89 11.47
C SER A 374 -47.64 5.38 10.77
N SER A 375 -47.51 6.70 10.56
CA SER A 375 -46.30 7.32 9.99
C SER A 375 -45.09 7.17 10.90
N ILE A 376 -45.25 7.36 12.21
CA ILE A 376 -44.19 7.15 13.21
C ILE A 376 -43.75 5.68 13.24
N THR A 377 -44.69 4.74 13.14
CA THR A 377 -44.39 3.30 13.06
C THR A 377 -43.56 2.99 11.82
N LYS A 378 -43.94 3.55 10.66
CA LYS A 378 -43.17 3.40 9.42
C LYS A 378 -41.75 3.97 9.57
N LEU A 379 -41.60 5.18 10.11
CA LEU A 379 -40.29 5.78 10.37
C LEU A 379 -39.44 4.92 11.30
N THR A 380 -40.05 4.33 12.33
CA THR A 380 -39.36 3.42 13.26
C THR A 380 -38.83 2.18 12.53
N ASN A 381 -39.63 1.59 11.64
CA ASN A 381 -39.21 0.44 10.83
C ASN A 381 -38.11 0.79 9.81
N ASP A 382 -38.26 1.91 9.10
CA ASP A 382 -37.28 2.40 8.13
C ASP A 382 -35.92 2.69 8.81
N LEU A 383 -35.96 3.25 10.03
CA LEU A 383 -34.76 3.48 10.85
C LEU A 383 -34.10 2.18 11.30
N ALA A 384 -34.88 1.18 11.72
CA ALA A 384 -34.35 -0.13 12.11
C ALA A 384 -33.64 -0.84 10.94
N ILE A 385 -34.20 -0.78 9.74
CA ILE A 385 -33.58 -1.30 8.51
C ILE A 385 -32.28 -0.56 8.22
N THR A 386 -32.30 0.77 8.29
CA THR A 386 -31.11 1.60 8.07
C THR A 386 -30.00 1.25 9.06
N ASN A 387 -30.33 1.13 10.35
CA ASN A 387 -29.38 0.76 11.39
C ASN A 387 -28.80 -0.65 11.15
N GLY A 388 -29.63 -1.61 10.71
CA GLY A 388 -29.18 -2.94 10.30
C GLY A 388 -28.23 -2.90 9.09
N ASN A 389 -28.49 -2.05 8.10
CA ASN A 389 -27.62 -1.88 6.93
C ASN A 389 -26.30 -1.20 7.29
N VAL A 390 -26.30 -0.21 8.19
CA VAL A 390 -25.09 0.45 8.68
C VAL A 390 -24.20 -0.55 9.42
N ASN A 391 -24.78 -1.42 10.26
CA ASN A 391 -24.04 -2.48 10.94
C ASN A 391 -23.38 -3.48 9.96
N LYS A 392 -23.97 -3.68 8.77
CA LYS A 392 -23.42 -4.54 7.73
C LYS A 392 -22.34 -3.91 6.86
N LYS A 393 -22.27 -2.58 6.80
CA LYS A 393 -21.29 -1.87 5.96
C LYS A 393 -19.85 -2.02 6.48
N ALA A 394 -19.69 -2.60 7.68
CA ALA A 394 -18.45 -3.09 8.27
C ALA A 394 -18.52 -4.61 8.59
N ASP A 395 -19.28 -5.40 7.81
CA ASP A 395 -19.40 -6.84 8.04
C ASP A 395 -18.00 -7.47 8.08
N ALA A 396 -17.73 -8.18 9.17
CA ALA A 396 -16.44 -8.81 9.46
C ALA A 396 -15.89 -9.61 8.26
N ILE A 397 -16.77 -10.12 7.38
CA ILE A 397 -16.41 -10.84 6.16
C ILE A 397 -15.62 -9.96 5.18
N ALA A 398 -16.05 -8.73 4.91
CA ALA A 398 -15.35 -7.84 3.97
C ALA A 398 -13.99 -7.41 4.52
N LEU A 399 -13.93 -7.11 5.83
CA LEU A 399 -12.67 -6.76 6.50
C LEU A 399 -11.74 -7.97 6.61
N GLN A 400 -12.27 -9.17 6.88
CA GLN A 400 -11.51 -10.42 6.91
C GLN A 400 -10.99 -10.78 5.52
N THR A 401 -11.78 -10.58 4.47
CA THR A 401 -11.36 -10.83 3.08
C THR A 401 -10.21 -9.90 2.69
N LEU A 402 -10.32 -8.61 3.03
CA LEU A 402 -9.24 -7.66 2.80
C LEU A 402 -7.99 -8.00 3.64
N GLN A 403 -8.16 -8.32 4.92
CA GLN A 403 -7.07 -8.72 5.81
C GLN A 403 -6.36 -9.97 5.30
N ASN A 404 -7.11 -10.98 4.85
CA ASN A 404 -6.55 -12.21 4.27
C ASN A 404 -5.75 -11.89 3.00
N THR A 405 -6.29 -11.03 2.12
CA THR A 405 -5.63 -10.62 0.88
C THR A 405 -4.32 -9.88 1.17
N VAL A 406 -4.35 -8.89 2.06
CA VAL A 406 -3.15 -8.12 2.46
C VAL A 406 -2.12 -9.00 3.16
N THR A 407 -2.56 -9.94 4.01
CA THR A 407 -1.66 -10.89 4.67
C THR A 407 -0.99 -11.81 3.65
N GLN A 408 -1.75 -12.30 2.67
CA GLN A 408 -1.23 -13.15 1.61
C GLN A 408 -0.25 -12.39 0.71
N GLN A 409 -0.58 -11.17 0.30
CA GLN A 409 0.32 -10.29 -0.45
C GLN A 409 1.60 -9.99 0.35
N GLY A 410 1.50 -9.77 1.66
CA GLY A 410 2.66 -9.57 2.53
C GLY A 410 3.60 -10.78 2.55
N LYS A 411 3.05 -12.01 2.57
CA LYS A 411 3.84 -13.25 2.47
C LYS A 411 4.50 -13.40 1.10
N GLU A 412 3.76 -13.12 0.02
CA GLU A 412 4.28 -13.19 -1.35
C GLU A 412 5.40 -12.18 -1.58
N ALA A 413 5.24 -10.95 -1.11
CA ALA A 413 6.27 -9.91 -1.19
C ALA A 413 7.54 -10.31 -0.40
N ALA A 414 7.39 -10.90 0.80
CA ALA A 414 8.53 -11.40 1.57
C ALA A 414 9.27 -12.54 0.84
N SER A 415 8.53 -13.45 0.20
CA SER A 415 9.10 -14.52 -0.63
C SER A 415 9.84 -13.96 -1.84
N GLN A 416 9.25 -13.00 -2.55
CA GLN A 416 9.89 -12.33 -3.69
C GLN A 416 11.15 -11.57 -3.26
N GLY A 417 11.12 -10.88 -2.10
CA GLY A 417 12.30 -10.22 -1.53
C GLY A 417 13.44 -11.21 -1.28
N THR A 418 13.15 -12.38 -0.71
CA THR A 418 14.15 -13.45 -0.47
C THR A 418 14.74 -13.98 -1.79
N ALA A 419 13.91 -14.15 -2.82
CA ALA A 419 14.36 -14.59 -4.14
C ALA A 419 15.26 -13.54 -4.81
N LEU A 420 14.91 -12.26 -4.72
CA LEU A 420 15.72 -11.15 -5.24
C LEU A 420 17.08 -11.07 -4.54
N THR A 421 17.13 -11.18 -3.21
CA THR A 421 18.41 -11.22 -2.47
C THR A 421 19.26 -12.43 -2.87
N SER A 422 18.64 -13.59 -3.11
CA SER A 422 19.37 -14.79 -3.54
C SER A 422 19.96 -14.63 -4.95
N LEU A 423 19.23 -13.98 -5.85
CA LEU A 423 19.71 -13.64 -7.20
C LEU A 423 20.84 -12.61 -7.14
N GLU A 424 20.70 -11.56 -6.33
CA GLU A 424 21.72 -10.55 -6.11
C GLU A 424 23.02 -11.19 -5.61
N ASN A 425 22.94 -12.07 -4.61
CA ASN A 425 24.10 -12.80 -4.10
C ASN A 425 24.75 -13.69 -5.17
N SER A 426 23.94 -14.33 -6.03
CA SER A 426 24.45 -15.16 -7.12
C SER A 426 25.17 -14.31 -8.17
N LEU A 427 24.65 -13.13 -8.50
CA LEU A 427 25.24 -12.21 -9.48
C LEU A 427 26.53 -11.57 -8.93
N ASN A 428 26.51 -11.10 -7.69
CA ASN A 428 27.67 -10.54 -7.00
C ASN A 428 28.82 -11.56 -6.84
N GLY A 429 28.50 -12.86 -6.86
CA GLY A 429 29.48 -13.94 -6.81
C GLY A 429 30.17 -14.26 -8.14
N LEU A 430 29.74 -13.69 -9.28
CA LEU A 430 30.36 -13.95 -10.58
C LEU A 430 31.64 -13.12 -10.79
N SER A 431 32.69 -13.77 -11.29
CA SER A 431 33.97 -13.14 -11.65
C SER A 431 34.41 -13.62 -13.03
N VAL A 432 34.63 -12.70 -13.97
CA VAL A 432 34.92 -12.98 -15.39
C VAL A 432 36.34 -12.52 -15.73
N GLY A 433 37.26 -13.44 -16.04
CA GLY A 433 38.67 -13.13 -16.24
C GLY A 433 39.09 -12.66 -17.61
N GLY A 434 38.47 -13.17 -18.69
CA GLY A 434 38.60 -12.71 -20.08
C GLY A 434 39.98 -12.85 -20.75
N VAL A 435 41.07 -12.61 -20.04
CA VAL A 435 42.46 -12.62 -20.52
C VAL A 435 43.09 -14.00 -20.32
N ASN A 436 43.72 -14.51 -21.37
CA ASN A 436 44.47 -15.75 -21.29
C ASN A 436 45.86 -15.53 -20.67
N LEU A 437 46.21 -16.30 -19.66
CA LEU A 437 47.51 -16.27 -19.00
C LEU A 437 48.56 -17.14 -19.70
N ILE A 438 48.15 -18.01 -20.64
CA ILE A 438 49.04 -18.89 -21.39
C ILE A 438 49.48 -18.19 -22.67
N ARG A 439 50.78 -17.90 -22.77
CA ARG A 439 51.41 -17.32 -23.96
C ARG A 439 51.45 -18.30 -25.12
N HIS A 440 51.39 -17.76 -26.34
CA HIS A 440 51.44 -18.48 -27.61
C HIS A 440 50.46 -19.66 -27.66
N SER A 441 49.28 -19.53 -27.04
CA SER A 441 48.36 -20.66 -26.87
C SER A 441 47.64 -21.09 -28.15
N ASP A 442 47.70 -20.31 -29.23
CA ASP A 442 47.23 -20.67 -30.57
C ASP A 442 48.34 -21.19 -31.48
N THR A 443 49.54 -20.60 -31.44
CA THR A 443 50.67 -21.04 -32.27
C THR A 443 51.45 -22.19 -31.64
N LEU A 444 51.41 -22.30 -30.31
CA LEU A 444 52.20 -23.21 -29.48
C LEU A 444 53.70 -23.09 -29.73
N ASP A 445 54.16 -21.89 -30.10
CA ASP A 445 55.58 -21.63 -30.29
C ASP A 445 56.33 -21.83 -28.96
N GLY A 446 57.43 -22.59 -29.03
CA GLY A 446 58.21 -22.98 -27.85
C GLY A 446 57.70 -24.23 -27.11
N TRP A 447 56.57 -24.81 -27.50
CA TRP A 447 56.08 -26.07 -26.93
C TRP A 447 56.70 -27.27 -27.66
N SER A 448 57.41 -28.13 -26.93
CA SER A 448 57.97 -29.37 -27.47
C SER A 448 56.91 -30.39 -27.88
N SER A 449 55.72 -30.31 -27.28
CA SER A 449 54.56 -31.12 -27.60
C SER A 449 53.75 -30.60 -28.79
N ARG A 450 54.20 -29.54 -29.49
CA ARG A 450 53.50 -29.06 -30.69
C ARG A 450 53.48 -30.15 -31.77
N SER A 451 52.27 -30.50 -32.23
CA SER A 451 52.05 -31.42 -33.34
C SER A 451 52.53 -30.78 -34.64
N PRO A 452 53.31 -31.52 -35.47
CA PRO A 452 53.81 -31.00 -36.74
C PRO A 452 52.76 -30.97 -37.85
N SER A 453 51.63 -31.67 -37.72
CA SER A 453 50.70 -31.90 -38.82
C SER A 453 49.21 -31.75 -38.48
N GLU A 454 48.84 -31.61 -37.20
CA GLU A 454 47.45 -31.46 -36.78
C GLU A 454 47.16 -29.99 -36.44
N THR A 455 46.03 -29.49 -36.93
CA THR A 455 45.52 -28.17 -36.57
C THR A 455 44.03 -28.27 -36.24
N TYR A 456 43.54 -27.36 -35.41
CA TYR A 456 42.12 -27.28 -35.10
C TYR A 456 41.68 -25.83 -35.06
N GLN A 457 40.66 -25.49 -35.85
CA GLN A 457 40.16 -24.11 -36.01
C GLN A 457 41.25 -23.09 -36.38
N GLY A 458 42.24 -23.52 -37.18
CA GLY A 458 43.37 -22.69 -37.61
C GLY A 458 44.48 -22.52 -36.56
N ALA A 459 44.32 -23.07 -35.36
CA ALA A 459 45.35 -23.07 -34.32
C ALA A 459 46.16 -24.38 -34.32
N SER A 460 47.39 -24.30 -33.85
CA SER A 460 48.28 -25.44 -33.65
C SER A 460 47.76 -26.33 -32.52
N VAL A 461 48.09 -27.62 -32.59
CA VAL A 461 47.64 -28.63 -31.63
C VAL A 461 48.83 -29.15 -30.83
N ALA A 462 48.72 -29.20 -29.52
CA ALA A 462 49.63 -29.90 -28.63
C ALA A 462 49.25 -31.39 -28.61
N TRP A 463 50.23 -32.29 -28.69
CA TRP A 463 50.04 -33.73 -28.75
C TRP A 463 51.04 -34.49 -27.90
N THR A 464 50.58 -35.55 -27.24
CA THR A 464 51.43 -36.54 -26.59
C THR A 464 50.76 -37.91 -26.58
N ARG A 465 51.57 -38.97 -26.50
CA ARG A 465 51.15 -40.37 -26.51
C ARG A 465 51.80 -41.17 -25.39
N LEU A 466 50.99 -41.91 -24.64
CA LEU A 466 51.44 -42.94 -23.70
C LEU A 466 51.19 -44.32 -24.31
N VAL A 467 52.26 -45.06 -24.58
CA VAL A 467 52.18 -46.38 -25.21
C VAL A 467 51.57 -47.41 -24.24
N LYS A 468 50.73 -48.30 -24.77
CA LYS A 468 50.13 -49.44 -24.09
C LYS A 468 51.17 -50.26 -23.33
N GLY A 469 50.84 -50.68 -22.12
CA GLY A 469 51.71 -51.45 -21.23
C GLY A 469 52.73 -50.60 -20.45
N THR A 470 52.80 -49.29 -20.69
CA THR A 470 53.72 -48.39 -19.99
C THR A 470 53.16 -47.98 -18.63
N GLY A 471 53.91 -48.28 -17.56
CA GLY A 471 53.72 -47.68 -16.24
C GLY A 471 54.33 -46.27 -16.20
N GLY A 472 53.67 -45.32 -15.53
CA GLY A 472 54.13 -43.92 -15.44
C GLY A 472 53.22 -42.92 -16.14
N TYR A 473 53.79 -41.79 -16.56
CA TYR A 473 53.06 -40.68 -17.17
C TYR A 473 53.84 -40.02 -18.32
N VAL A 474 53.09 -39.40 -19.24
CA VAL A 474 53.57 -38.40 -20.21
C VAL A 474 52.67 -37.18 -20.13
N GLN A 475 53.19 -36.01 -20.48
CA GLN A 475 52.44 -34.75 -20.36
C GLN A 475 52.81 -33.76 -21.46
N LEU A 476 51.91 -32.82 -21.70
CA LEU A 476 52.18 -31.63 -22.50
C LEU A 476 53.09 -30.66 -21.73
N ASP A 477 53.68 -29.69 -22.45
CA ASP A 477 54.60 -28.72 -21.87
C ASP A 477 53.96 -27.95 -20.72
N GLU A 478 54.66 -27.98 -19.59
CA GLU A 478 54.25 -27.29 -18.38
C GLU A 478 54.40 -25.77 -18.54
N GLN A 479 53.40 -25.03 -18.07
CA GLN A 479 53.39 -23.57 -18.09
C GLN A 479 53.58 -23.01 -16.69
N THR A 480 54.44 -22.00 -16.53
CA THR A 480 54.58 -21.25 -15.27
C THR A 480 53.83 -19.93 -15.39
N LEU A 481 52.84 -19.71 -14.53
CA LEU A 481 51.84 -18.67 -14.68
C LEU A 481 51.79 -17.78 -13.42
N ASP A 482 51.68 -16.47 -13.59
CA ASP A 482 51.53 -15.53 -12.48
C ASP A 482 50.09 -15.55 -11.93
N VAL A 483 49.99 -15.92 -10.65
CA VAL A 483 48.73 -16.05 -9.91
C VAL A 483 48.60 -15.00 -8.81
N THR A 484 49.50 -14.02 -8.75
CA THR A 484 49.60 -13.03 -7.67
C THR A 484 48.25 -12.37 -7.38
N GLY A 485 47.76 -12.54 -6.16
CA GLY A 485 46.53 -11.91 -5.67
C GLY A 485 45.21 -12.49 -6.22
N LYS A 486 45.26 -13.55 -7.03
CA LYS A 486 44.09 -14.17 -7.67
C LYS A 486 43.72 -15.47 -6.94
N THR A 487 42.42 -15.76 -6.84
CA THR A 487 41.90 -16.88 -6.03
C THR A 487 41.12 -17.90 -6.83
N GLU A 488 40.57 -17.52 -7.99
CA GLU A 488 39.79 -18.41 -8.85
C GLU A 488 40.34 -18.38 -10.27
N PHE A 489 40.34 -19.55 -10.90
CA PHE A 489 40.84 -19.72 -12.26
C PHE A 489 39.96 -20.67 -13.05
N ILE A 490 39.77 -20.37 -14.32
CA ILE A 490 39.20 -21.28 -15.31
C ILE A 490 40.30 -21.67 -16.27
N TYR A 491 40.57 -22.96 -16.38
CA TYR A 491 41.34 -23.52 -17.48
C TYR A 491 40.39 -24.15 -18.47
N SER A 492 40.35 -23.65 -19.70
CA SER A 492 39.54 -24.20 -20.78
C SER A 492 40.39 -24.53 -22.00
N PHE A 493 40.00 -25.56 -22.73
CA PHE A 493 40.72 -26.05 -23.91
C PHE A 493 39.80 -26.88 -24.80
N TYR A 494 40.15 -27.02 -26.07
CA TYR A 494 39.57 -28.05 -26.93
C TYR A 494 40.46 -29.29 -26.89
N ALA A 495 39.88 -30.47 -26.80
CA ALA A 495 40.64 -31.72 -26.86
C ALA A 495 39.87 -32.88 -27.52
N LYS A 496 40.62 -33.87 -27.99
CA LYS A 496 40.16 -35.21 -28.36
C LYS A 496 41.14 -36.28 -27.85
N GLY A 497 40.64 -37.48 -27.60
CA GLY A 497 41.40 -38.67 -27.22
C GLY A 497 41.47 -39.71 -28.35
N ALA A 498 42.30 -40.74 -28.18
CA ALA A 498 42.44 -41.82 -29.16
C ALA A 498 41.18 -42.70 -29.24
N TYR A 499 40.46 -42.84 -28.14
CA TYR A 499 39.22 -43.61 -28.03
C TYR A 499 38.23 -42.94 -27.09
N ALA A 500 36.95 -43.32 -27.22
CA ALA A 500 35.89 -42.79 -26.37
C ALA A 500 36.13 -43.21 -24.91
N ALA A 501 35.94 -42.26 -24.00
CA ALA A 501 36.18 -42.41 -22.58
C ALA A 501 37.65 -42.55 -22.15
N GLN A 502 38.59 -42.11 -22.98
CA GLN A 502 39.99 -42.03 -22.59
C GLN A 502 40.20 -40.95 -21.51
N GLU A 503 40.89 -41.29 -20.42
CA GLU A 503 41.19 -40.35 -19.34
C GLU A 503 42.42 -39.47 -19.64
N MET A 504 42.32 -38.20 -19.26
CA MET A 504 43.45 -37.28 -19.09
C MET A 504 43.31 -36.49 -17.78
N THR A 505 44.40 -35.92 -17.30
CA THR A 505 44.38 -35.07 -16.09
C THR A 505 45.13 -33.78 -16.34
N ALA A 506 44.50 -32.64 -16.07
CA ALA A 506 45.19 -31.35 -15.99
C ALA A 506 45.61 -31.08 -14.54
N TYR A 507 46.73 -30.40 -14.33
CA TYR A 507 47.21 -30.06 -12.99
C TYR A 507 47.44 -28.58 -12.85
N PHE A 508 47.10 -28.04 -11.68
CA PHE A 508 47.47 -26.69 -11.30
C PHE A 508 48.12 -26.78 -9.93
N TYR A 509 49.45 -26.80 -9.90
CA TYR A 509 50.25 -27.29 -8.78
C TYR A 509 51.52 -26.45 -8.59
N ASN A 510 52.26 -26.70 -7.50
CA ASN A 510 53.49 -26.00 -7.13
C ASN A 510 53.37 -24.45 -7.08
N PRO A 511 52.86 -23.89 -5.96
CA PRO A 511 52.55 -24.58 -4.70
C PRO A 511 51.29 -25.44 -4.81
N SER A 512 51.26 -26.61 -4.17
CA SER A 512 50.10 -27.52 -4.18
C SER A 512 49.04 -27.10 -3.16
N ASN A 513 48.42 -25.94 -3.39
CA ASN A 513 47.47 -25.27 -2.51
C ASN A 513 46.04 -25.13 -3.08
N THR A 514 45.70 -25.91 -4.12
CA THR A 514 44.36 -25.89 -4.70
C THR A 514 43.34 -26.46 -3.71
N SER A 515 42.30 -25.69 -3.39
CA SER A 515 41.27 -26.05 -2.40
C SER A 515 39.99 -26.58 -3.03
N ARG A 516 39.73 -26.25 -4.30
CA ARG A 516 38.56 -26.71 -5.05
C ARG A 516 38.89 -26.93 -6.51
N ILE A 517 38.41 -28.04 -7.05
CA ILE A 517 38.51 -28.44 -8.45
C ILE A 517 37.09 -28.81 -8.89
N GLU A 518 36.63 -28.24 -10.00
CA GLU A 518 35.35 -28.62 -10.61
C GLU A 518 35.46 -28.58 -12.13
N THR A 519 35.20 -29.70 -12.81
CA THR A 519 35.22 -29.76 -14.28
C THR A 519 33.83 -29.62 -14.88
N ASN A 520 33.77 -29.31 -16.18
CA ASN A 520 32.52 -29.27 -16.96
C ASN A 520 31.83 -30.63 -17.11
N GLN A 521 32.48 -31.71 -16.67
CA GLN A 521 31.95 -33.07 -16.66
C GLN A 521 31.46 -33.48 -15.26
N GLY A 522 31.48 -32.57 -14.28
CA GLY A 522 31.01 -32.80 -12.93
C GLY A 522 32.03 -33.42 -11.97
N TYR A 523 33.28 -33.63 -12.39
CA TYR A 523 34.34 -34.10 -11.50
C TYR A 523 34.64 -33.02 -10.45
N LYS A 524 34.68 -33.41 -9.17
CA LYS A 524 34.97 -32.52 -8.02
C LYS A 524 36.07 -33.10 -7.16
N SER A 525 37.02 -32.27 -6.76
CA SER A 525 38.12 -32.67 -5.88
C SER A 525 38.64 -31.47 -5.08
N SER A 526 39.41 -31.75 -4.03
CA SER A 526 40.13 -30.77 -3.20
C SER A 526 41.62 -31.14 -3.08
N ALA A 527 42.14 -31.88 -4.07
CA ALA A 527 43.55 -32.24 -4.12
C ALA A 527 44.41 -30.99 -4.29
N GLY A 528 45.39 -30.79 -3.40
CA GLY A 528 46.23 -29.60 -3.39
C GLY A 528 47.01 -29.35 -4.68
N ASP A 529 47.37 -30.41 -5.40
CA ASP A 529 48.04 -30.36 -6.70
C ASP A 529 47.11 -29.99 -7.88
N GLY A 530 45.83 -29.74 -7.62
CA GLY A 530 44.89 -29.31 -8.64
C GLY A 530 44.54 -30.38 -9.67
N ALA A 531 44.74 -31.67 -9.37
CA ALA A 531 44.46 -32.78 -10.29
C ALA A 531 42.99 -32.81 -10.77
N ALA A 532 42.77 -32.36 -12.01
CA ALA A 532 41.47 -32.27 -12.66
C ALA A 532 41.33 -33.34 -13.74
N GLN A 533 40.49 -34.34 -13.49
CA GLN A 533 40.30 -35.47 -14.40
C GLN A 533 39.24 -35.16 -15.46
N PHE A 534 39.53 -35.56 -16.69
CA PHE A 534 38.63 -35.47 -17.83
C PHE A 534 38.57 -36.80 -18.57
N THR A 535 37.40 -37.06 -19.14
CA THR A 535 37.11 -38.23 -19.96
C THR A 535 36.84 -37.76 -21.38
N LEU A 536 37.75 -38.07 -22.31
CA LEU A 536 37.77 -37.52 -23.66
C LEU A 536 36.91 -38.31 -24.64
N THR A 537 36.41 -37.59 -25.65
CA THR A 537 35.80 -38.12 -26.87
C THR A 537 36.82 -38.22 -28.01
N THR A 538 36.51 -38.97 -29.07
CA THR A 538 37.33 -39.04 -30.29
C THR A 538 37.19 -37.80 -31.18
N SER A 539 36.08 -37.08 -31.07
CA SER A 539 35.87 -35.77 -31.70
C SER A 539 36.36 -34.64 -30.79
N TRP A 540 36.77 -33.52 -31.39
CA TRP A 540 37.10 -32.31 -30.64
C TRP A 540 35.89 -31.83 -29.82
N GLN A 541 36.11 -31.63 -28.52
CA GLN A 541 35.14 -31.08 -27.59
C GLN A 541 35.82 -30.05 -26.69
N ARG A 542 35.03 -29.12 -26.15
CA ARG A 542 35.52 -28.12 -25.20
C ARG A 542 35.43 -28.66 -23.78
N TYR A 543 36.53 -28.59 -23.06
CA TYR A 543 36.64 -28.97 -21.66
C TYR A 543 37.05 -27.75 -20.83
N TRP A 544 36.62 -27.72 -19.57
CA TRP A 544 37.10 -26.72 -18.62
C TRP A 544 37.14 -27.23 -17.20
N VAL A 545 38.04 -26.66 -16.40
CA VAL A 545 38.12 -26.82 -14.94
C VAL A 545 38.18 -25.47 -14.25
N ARG A 546 37.39 -25.33 -13.18
CA ARG A 546 37.49 -24.27 -12.20
C ARG A 546 38.39 -24.72 -11.06
N TRP A 547 39.45 -23.95 -10.83
CA TRP A 547 40.32 -24.09 -9.67
C TRP A 547 40.12 -22.93 -8.71
N VAL A 548 40.07 -23.24 -7.42
CA VAL A 548 40.14 -22.25 -6.34
C VAL A 548 41.43 -22.47 -5.57
N ILE A 549 42.16 -21.39 -5.34
CA ILE A 549 43.41 -21.35 -4.57
C ILE A 549 43.30 -20.23 -3.52
N PRO A 550 44.03 -20.30 -2.40
CA PRO A 550 44.18 -19.14 -1.52
C PRO A 550 44.89 -18.01 -2.27
N ALA A 551 44.65 -16.76 -1.88
CA ALA A 551 45.37 -15.61 -2.42
C ALA A 551 46.87 -15.83 -2.21
N THR A 552 47.58 -16.11 -3.30
CA THR A 552 48.99 -16.52 -3.30
C THR A 552 49.79 -15.44 -3.99
N ALA A 553 51.00 -15.15 -3.51
CA ALA A 553 51.96 -14.29 -4.21
C ALA A 553 52.89 -15.17 -5.06
N GLY A 554 53.20 -14.74 -6.28
CA GLY A 554 54.12 -15.43 -7.19
C GLY A 554 53.43 -16.33 -8.21
N THR A 555 54.12 -17.39 -8.64
CA THR A 555 53.72 -18.22 -9.77
C THR A 555 53.21 -19.60 -9.36
N LYS A 556 52.47 -20.23 -10.28
CA LYS A 556 51.99 -21.61 -10.18
C LYS A 556 52.21 -22.34 -11.50
N ARG A 557 52.35 -23.66 -11.45
CA ARG A 557 52.57 -24.50 -12.63
C ARG A 557 51.27 -25.13 -13.11
N LEU A 558 51.02 -25.01 -14.41
CA LEU A 558 49.93 -25.69 -15.12
C LEU A 558 50.51 -26.81 -15.97
N ILE A 559 50.02 -28.03 -15.78
CA ILE A 559 50.16 -29.09 -16.77
C ILE A 559 48.85 -29.15 -17.57
N PRO A 560 48.88 -28.77 -18.86
CA PRO A 560 47.69 -28.73 -19.72
C PRO A 560 46.99 -30.09 -19.85
N ALA A 561 47.77 -31.15 -20.06
CA ALA A 561 47.27 -32.51 -20.07
C ALA A 561 48.39 -33.48 -19.68
N ARG A 562 48.06 -34.42 -18.79
CA ARG A 562 48.88 -35.58 -18.43
C ARG A 562 48.08 -36.84 -18.69
N LEU A 563 48.72 -37.79 -19.37
CA LEU A 563 48.22 -39.15 -19.54
C LEU A 563 48.95 -40.04 -18.53
N GLN A 564 48.20 -40.78 -17.73
CA GLN A 564 48.72 -41.69 -16.72
C GLN A 564 48.26 -43.11 -17.01
N HIS A 565 49.16 -44.06 -16.80
CA HIS A 565 48.91 -45.50 -16.80
C HIS A 565 48.04 -46.00 -17.97
N ALA A 566 48.66 -46.62 -18.97
CA ALA A 566 48.01 -47.12 -20.19
C ALA A 566 47.98 -48.67 -20.23
N PRO A 567 47.15 -49.36 -19.43
CA PRO A 567 47.25 -50.81 -19.26
C PRO A 567 46.79 -51.61 -20.49
N SER A 568 45.80 -51.11 -21.23
CA SER A 568 45.07 -51.91 -22.23
C SER A 568 45.11 -51.35 -23.66
N ALA A 569 45.38 -50.05 -23.84
CA ALA A 569 45.46 -49.36 -25.13
C ALA A 569 46.39 -48.14 -25.04
N ASP A 570 46.88 -47.66 -26.18
CA ASP A 570 47.62 -46.41 -26.26
C ASP A 570 46.71 -45.24 -25.88
N LYS A 571 47.16 -44.36 -24.99
CA LYS A 571 46.46 -43.11 -24.70
C LYS A 571 47.10 -41.99 -25.53
N GLU A 572 46.31 -41.20 -26.23
CA GLU A 572 46.78 -40.00 -26.93
C GLU A 572 45.87 -38.81 -26.64
N VAL A 573 46.44 -37.63 -26.48
CA VAL A 573 45.66 -36.39 -26.33
C VAL A 573 46.10 -35.40 -27.38
N TRP A 574 45.13 -34.85 -28.11
CA TRP A 574 45.30 -33.64 -28.92
C TRP A 574 44.61 -32.50 -28.19
N LEU A 575 45.32 -31.42 -27.92
CA LEU A 575 44.83 -30.26 -27.19
C LEU A 575 45.07 -28.99 -28.00
N CYS A 576 44.05 -28.15 -28.12
CA CYS A 576 44.11 -26.90 -28.87
C CYS A 576 43.58 -25.74 -28.02
N ARG A 577 44.14 -24.55 -28.22
CA ARG A 577 43.71 -23.31 -27.58
C ARG A 577 43.60 -23.42 -26.05
N PRO A 578 44.65 -23.88 -25.34
CA PRO A 578 44.65 -23.82 -23.89
C PRO A 578 44.51 -22.36 -23.43
N LYS A 579 43.50 -22.08 -22.62
CA LYS A 579 43.29 -20.79 -21.97
C LYS A 579 43.21 -20.98 -20.47
N LEU A 580 44.10 -20.34 -19.73
CA LEU A 580 43.90 -20.12 -18.30
C LEU A 580 43.48 -18.68 -18.09
N GLU A 581 42.36 -18.46 -17.43
CA GLU A 581 41.86 -17.12 -17.09
C GLU A 581 41.48 -17.06 -15.62
N THR A 582 41.37 -15.85 -15.09
CA THR A 582 40.97 -15.63 -13.70
C THR A 582 39.44 -15.67 -13.54
N GLY A 583 38.95 -15.83 -12.33
CA GLY A 583 37.52 -15.85 -12.05
C GLY A 583 36.89 -17.23 -12.20
N ASN A 584 35.56 -17.26 -12.26
CA ASN A 584 34.76 -18.47 -12.17
C ASN A 584 33.78 -18.69 -13.33
N VAL A 585 33.80 -17.79 -14.32
CA VAL A 585 33.02 -17.89 -15.54
C VAL A 585 33.93 -18.24 -16.71
N VAL A 586 33.54 -19.25 -17.49
CA VAL A 586 34.23 -19.66 -18.72
C VAL A 586 33.94 -18.64 -19.82
N THR A 587 34.98 -18.12 -20.47
CA THR A 587 34.83 -17.24 -21.64
C THR A 587 35.51 -17.81 -22.87
N ASP A 588 35.19 -17.29 -24.07
CA ASP A 588 35.82 -17.76 -25.30
C ASP A 588 37.33 -17.52 -25.34
N TRP A 589 38.03 -18.29 -26.17
CA TRP A 589 39.48 -18.22 -26.25
C TRP A 589 39.93 -16.81 -26.70
N THR A 590 40.95 -16.29 -26.04
CA THR A 590 41.64 -15.03 -26.37
C THR A 590 43.15 -15.26 -26.33
N PRO A 591 43.95 -14.51 -27.12
CA PRO A 591 45.41 -14.52 -26.99
C PRO A 591 45.86 -13.97 -25.63
N ASN A 592 47.11 -14.23 -25.24
CA ASN A 592 47.70 -13.58 -24.09
C ASN A 592 48.03 -12.11 -24.41
N ASN A 593 47.94 -11.23 -23.42
CA ASN A 593 48.22 -9.80 -23.62
C ASN A 593 49.67 -9.51 -24.03
N ASP A 594 50.64 -10.33 -23.59
CA ASP A 594 52.04 -10.18 -23.97
C ASP A 594 52.26 -10.59 -25.42
N ASP A 595 51.53 -11.59 -25.93
CA ASP A 595 51.56 -11.98 -27.34
C ASP A 595 51.10 -10.81 -28.22
N ILE A 596 49.96 -10.19 -27.85
CA ILE A 596 49.44 -9.00 -28.52
C ILE A 596 50.44 -7.84 -28.45
N ALA A 597 51.06 -7.61 -27.28
CA ALA A 597 52.05 -6.55 -27.10
C ALA A 597 53.31 -6.77 -27.96
N ALA A 598 53.77 -8.01 -28.10
CA ALA A 598 54.90 -8.37 -28.93
C ALA A 598 54.63 -8.11 -30.43
N GLU A 599 53.43 -8.46 -30.92
CA GLU A 599 53.01 -8.15 -32.28
C GLU A 599 52.97 -6.63 -32.54
N ILE A 600 52.44 -5.86 -31.59
CA ILE A 600 52.42 -4.39 -31.66
C ILE A 600 53.85 -3.82 -31.72
N GLN A 601 54.76 -4.31 -30.88
CA GLN A 601 56.16 -3.88 -30.85
C GLN A 601 56.89 -4.20 -32.15
N ALA A 602 56.68 -5.40 -32.72
CA ALA A 602 57.25 -5.78 -34.01
C ALA A 602 56.77 -4.85 -35.14
N ASN A 603 55.46 -4.55 -35.17
CA ASN A 603 54.88 -3.60 -36.12
C ASN A 603 55.43 -2.17 -35.91
N ALA A 604 55.55 -1.72 -34.67
CA ALA A 604 56.13 -0.42 -34.35
C ALA A 604 57.60 -0.32 -34.81
N GLY A 605 58.39 -1.38 -34.60
CA GLY A 605 59.77 -1.48 -35.09
C GLY A 605 59.86 -1.46 -36.62
N ALA A 606 58.96 -2.17 -37.32
CA ALA A 606 58.87 -2.12 -38.78
C ALA A 606 58.52 -0.71 -39.29
N VAL A 607 57.57 -0.03 -38.64
CA VAL A 607 57.20 1.36 -38.94
C VAL A 607 58.36 2.32 -38.67
N GLN A 608 59.10 2.15 -37.58
CA GLN A 608 60.28 2.95 -37.26
C GLN A 608 61.38 2.77 -38.32
N ASN A 609 61.67 1.53 -38.72
CA ASN A 609 62.63 1.22 -39.78
C ASN A 609 62.24 1.86 -41.12
N LEU A 610 60.94 1.82 -41.46
CA LEU A 610 60.43 2.50 -42.65
C LEU A 610 60.61 4.01 -42.54
N SER A 611 60.28 4.61 -41.39
CA SER A 611 60.46 6.04 -41.12
C SER A 611 61.92 6.45 -41.30
N THR A 612 62.89 5.73 -40.72
CA THR A 612 64.32 6.01 -40.90
C THR A 612 64.77 5.90 -42.36
N ARG A 613 64.31 4.87 -43.09
CA ARG A 613 64.60 4.71 -44.53
C ARG A 613 64.04 5.88 -45.33
N VAL A 614 62.83 6.33 -45.02
CA VAL A 614 62.19 7.50 -45.65
C VAL A 614 63.00 8.76 -45.36
N THR A 615 63.33 9.06 -44.10
CA THR A 615 64.15 10.23 -43.74
C THR A 615 65.53 10.20 -44.40
N THR A 616 66.16 9.04 -44.49
CA THR A 616 67.45 8.89 -45.18
C THR A 616 67.31 9.15 -46.68
N ALA A 617 66.25 8.62 -47.30
CA ALA A 617 65.95 8.87 -48.71
C ALA A 617 65.66 10.36 -48.94
N GLU A 618 64.86 11.00 -48.09
CA GLU A 618 64.58 12.44 -48.12
C GLU A 618 65.87 13.26 -48.04
N GLY A 619 66.78 12.95 -47.11
CA GLY A 619 68.07 13.64 -46.99
C GLY A 619 68.99 13.45 -48.21
N LYS A 620 69.03 12.24 -48.79
CA LYS A 620 69.74 11.98 -50.06
C LYS A 620 69.12 12.77 -51.21
N ILE A 621 67.80 12.85 -51.28
CA ILE A 621 67.07 13.63 -52.30
C ILE A 621 67.38 15.13 -52.14
N THR A 622 67.37 15.68 -50.93
CA THR A 622 67.76 17.08 -50.67
C THR A 622 69.21 17.35 -51.08
N SER A 623 70.12 16.43 -50.76
CA SER A 623 71.54 16.54 -51.14
C SER A 623 71.71 16.51 -52.65
N SER A 624 71.05 15.57 -53.34
CA SER A 624 71.00 15.51 -54.79
C SER A 624 70.39 16.77 -55.38
N GLY A 625 69.30 17.31 -54.82
CA GLY A 625 68.69 18.58 -55.23
C GLY A 625 69.66 19.75 -55.11
N THR A 626 70.39 19.84 -54.00
CA THR A 626 71.43 20.87 -53.80
C THR A 626 72.59 20.71 -54.78
N ALA A 627 73.04 19.47 -55.02
CA ALA A 627 74.09 19.18 -55.99
C ALA A 627 73.64 19.54 -57.42
N ILE A 628 72.39 19.24 -57.78
CA ILE A 628 71.79 19.65 -59.05
C ILE A 628 71.77 21.18 -59.16
N THR A 629 71.32 21.90 -58.13
CA THR A 629 71.35 23.38 -58.12
C THR A 629 72.76 23.93 -58.25
N ARG A 630 73.76 23.35 -57.57
CA ARG A 630 75.17 23.73 -57.76
C ARG A 630 75.63 23.46 -59.18
N LEU A 631 75.39 22.27 -59.72
CA LEU A 631 75.72 21.94 -61.10
C LEU A 631 75.05 22.91 -62.09
N GLN A 632 73.80 23.31 -61.84
CA GLN A 632 73.11 24.32 -62.64
C GLN A 632 73.83 25.68 -62.57
N ASN A 633 74.24 26.11 -61.38
CA ASN A 633 74.99 27.35 -61.20
C ASN A 633 76.40 27.29 -61.79
N ASP A 634 77.14 26.20 -61.56
CA ASP A 634 78.49 25.95 -62.09
C ASP A 634 78.46 25.87 -63.61
N LEU A 635 77.43 25.26 -64.20
CA LEU A 635 77.22 25.25 -65.64
C LEU A 635 76.95 26.66 -66.18
N ALA A 636 76.12 27.46 -65.49
CA ALA A 636 75.88 28.85 -65.86
C ALA A 636 77.17 29.70 -65.79
N LEU A 637 78.00 29.50 -64.76
CA LEU A 637 79.31 30.15 -64.63
C LEU A 637 80.29 29.68 -65.70
N THR A 638 80.39 28.37 -65.94
CA THR A 638 81.22 27.80 -67.01
C THR A 638 80.80 28.35 -68.37
N GLN A 639 79.49 28.46 -68.62
CA GLN A 639 78.96 29.05 -69.85
C GLN A 639 79.39 30.51 -70.00
N ALA A 640 79.36 31.30 -68.91
CA ALA A 640 79.84 32.69 -68.91
C ALA A 640 81.38 32.79 -69.09
N ASP A 641 82.15 31.90 -68.46
CA ASP A 641 83.62 31.89 -68.56
C ASP A 641 84.10 31.39 -69.92
N VAL A 642 83.44 30.41 -70.54
CA VAL A 642 83.70 30.01 -71.92
C VAL A 642 83.42 31.17 -72.87
N SER A 643 82.34 31.92 -72.64
CA SER A 643 82.07 33.15 -73.41
C SER A 643 83.16 34.21 -73.25
N LYS A 644 83.84 34.31 -72.08
CA LYS A 644 85.01 35.19 -71.87
C LYS A 644 86.34 34.62 -72.37
N LYS A 645 86.55 33.30 -72.36
CA LYS A 645 87.79 32.68 -72.89
C LYS A 645 87.84 32.77 -74.42
N ALA A 646 86.70 33.05 -75.06
CA ALA A 646 86.60 33.53 -76.42
C ALA A 646 86.84 35.05 -76.57
N ASP A 647 87.38 35.75 -75.56
CA ASP A 647 87.76 37.17 -75.66
C ASP A 647 88.81 37.33 -76.75
N THR A 648 88.41 38.03 -77.81
CA THR A 648 89.20 38.32 -79.02
C THR A 648 90.62 38.78 -78.71
N THR A 649 90.81 39.45 -77.57
CA THR A 649 92.08 39.98 -77.09
C THR A 649 93.13 38.90 -76.77
N ALA A 650 92.79 37.84 -76.04
CA ALA A 650 93.77 36.81 -75.65
C ALA A 650 94.27 35.99 -76.85
N LEU A 651 93.35 35.68 -77.77
CA LEU A 651 93.69 35.01 -79.03
C LEU A 651 94.59 35.90 -79.90
N GLN A 652 94.30 37.21 -79.96
CA GLN A 652 95.18 38.18 -80.62
C GLN A 652 96.56 38.30 -79.97
N THR A 653 96.67 38.27 -78.63
CA THR A 653 97.97 38.32 -77.94
C THR A 653 98.85 37.11 -78.25
N VAL A 654 98.29 35.89 -78.23
CA VAL A 654 99.02 34.67 -78.59
C VAL A 654 99.42 34.71 -80.06
N GLN A 655 98.50 35.09 -80.94
CA GLN A 655 98.78 35.18 -82.38
C GLN A 655 99.89 36.21 -82.68
N ASN A 656 99.89 37.35 -82.00
CA ASN A 656 100.96 38.36 -82.09
C ASN A 656 102.29 37.82 -81.55
N SER A 657 102.29 37.10 -80.43
CA SER A 657 103.52 36.51 -79.85
C SER A 657 104.11 35.42 -80.72
N VAL A 658 103.28 34.54 -81.30
CA VAL A 658 103.73 33.53 -82.27
C VAL A 658 104.32 34.20 -83.49
N THR A 659 103.68 35.26 -84.00
CA THR A 659 104.22 36.05 -85.12
C THR A 659 105.58 36.69 -84.79
N GLN A 660 105.79 37.13 -83.54
CA GLN A 660 107.07 37.68 -83.10
C GLN A 660 108.13 36.59 -82.92
N GLN A 661 107.78 35.44 -82.33
CA GLN A 661 108.67 34.29 -82.22
C GLN A 661 109.15 33.81 -83.59
N ASP A 662 108.27 33.77 -84.60
CA ASP A 662 108.63 33.40 -85.96
C ASP A 662 109.69 34.35 -86.56
N LYS A 663 109.58 35.66 -86.28
CA LYS A 663 110.60 36.65 -86.66
C LYS A 663 111.93 36.42 -85.92
N ASP A 664 111.87 36.17 -84.62
CA ASP A 664 113.05 35.95 -83.78
C ASP A 664 113.77 34.64 -84.17
N ILE A 665 113.04 33.57 -84.45
CA ILE A 665 113.56 32.29 -84.97
C ILE A 665 114.25 32.50 -86.31
N THR A 666 113.63 33.27 -87.21
CA THR A 666 114.22 33.59 -88.52
C THR A 666 115.54 34.36 -88.36
N ALA A 667 115.61 35.29 -87.41
CA ALA A 667 116.84 36.02 -87.08
C ALA A 667 117.91 35.11 -86.48
N ALA A 668 117.56 34.25 -85.51
CA ALA A 668 118.48 33.28 -84.93
C ALA A 668 119.02 32.28 -85.97
N ASN A 669 118.16 31.80 -86.88
CA ASN A 669 118.53 30.89 -87.96
C ASN A 669 119.53 31.56 -88.94
N SER A 670 119.33 32.85 -89.21
CA SER A 670 120.28 33.66 -89.99
C SER A 670 121.63 33.80 -89.29
N ALA A 671 121.64 34.02 -87.96
CA ALA A 671 122.85 34.10 -87.16
C ALA A 671 123.61 32.76 -87.09
N ILE A 672 122.91 31.63 -86.87
CA ILE A 672 123.49 30.27 -86.88
C ILE A 672 124.14 29.97 -88.23
N THR A 673 123.46 30.29 -89.32
CA THR A 673 123.99 30.05 -90.68
C THR A 673 125.28 30.85 -90.92
N LYS A 674 125.34 32.09 -90.43
CA LYS A 674 126.58 32.89 -90.45
C LYS A 674 127.69 32.19 -89.66
N LEU A 675 127.38 31.69 -88.47
CA LEU A 675 128.30 30.94 -87.59
C LEU A 675 128.84 29.68 -88.28
N ILE A 676 127.98 28.93 -88.99
CA ILE A 676 128.37 27.79 -89.83
C ILE A 676 129.38 28.21 -90.90
N SER A 677 129.14 29.35 -91.57
CA SER A 677 130.03 29.89 -92.61
C SER A 677 131.39 30.33 -92.05
N ASP A 678 131.37 31.02 -90.90
CA ASP A 678 132.57 31.46 -90.16
C ASP A 678 133.41 30.25 -89.70
N LEU A 679 132.76 29.18 -89.21
CA LEU A 679 133.41 27.93 -88.78
C LEU A 679 134.05 27.18 -89.96
N SER A 680 133.36 27.09 -91.10
CA SER A 680 133.88 26.49 -92.34
C SER A 680 135.17 27.20 -92.80
N THR A 681 135.17 28.54 -92.76
CA THR A 681 136.34 29.38 -93.05
C THR A 681 137.50 29.08 -92.09
N THR A 682 137.22 28.96 -90.80
CA THR A 682 138.22 28.58 -89.77
C THR A 682 138.82 27.20 -90.05
N ASN A 683 137.98 26.22 -90.38
CA ASN A 683 138.41 24.85 -90.69
C ASN A 683 139.34 24.81 -91.92
N ALA A 684 139.02 25.57 -92.97
CA ALA A 684 139.87 25.72 -94.16
C ALA A 684 141.26 26.32 -93.83
N ASN A 685 141.31 27.29 -92.91
CA ASN A 685 142.57 27.91 -92.47
C ASN A 685 143.44 26.94 -91.65
N VAL A 686 142.84 26.10 -90.79
CA VAL A 686 143.56 25.07 -90.03
C VAL A 686 144.18 24.03 -90.97
N SER A 687 143.42 23.54 -91.95
CA SER A 687 143.91 22.56 -92.94
C SER A 687 145.11 23.09 -93.74
N LYS A 688 145.13 24.38 -94.11
CA LYS A 688 146.29 25.01 -94.79
C LYS A 688 147.57 25.01 -93.94
N LYS A 689 147.46 25.09 -92.61
CA LYS A 689 148.61 25.09 -91.69
C LYS A 689 149.21 23.70 -91.46
N ALA A 690 148.48 22.64 -91.84
CA ALA A 690 148.85 21.24 -91.68
C ALA A 690 149.39 20.58 -92.98
N ASP A 691 149.72 21.36 -94.02
CA ASP A 691 150.14 20.82 -95.33
C ASP A 691 151.42 19.96 -95.21
N ALA A 692 151.37 18.78 -95.86
CA ALA A 692 152.46 17.82 -95.94
C ALA A 692 153.71 18.43 -96.60
N SER A 693 153.56 19.50 -97.38
CA SER A 693 154.69 20.29 -97.85
C SER A 693 155.51 20.89 -96.69
N ALA A 694 154.89 21.34 -95.60
CA ALA A 694 155.58 21.83 -94.40
C ALA A 694 156.13 20.68 -93.52
N LEU A 695 155.36 19.61 -93.32
CA LEU A 695 155.79 18.44 -92.53
C LEU A 695 156.91 17.65 -93.22
N GLN A 696 156.85 17.54 -94.53
CA GLN A 696 157.87 16.87 -95.33
C GLN A 696 159.05 17.81 -95.59
N THR A 697 158.89 19.14 -95.63
CA THR A 697 160.06 20.05 -95.53
C THR A 697 160.83 19.81 -94.24
N LEU A 698 160.12 19.60 -93.12
CA LEU A 698 160.72 19.20 -91.84
C LEU A 698 161.37 17.80 -91.92
N GLN A 699 160.70 16.82 -92.54
CA GLN A 699 161.21 15.45 -92.63
C GLN A 699 162.36 15.28 -93.64
N ASN A 700 162.32 16.05 -94.75
CA ASN A 700 163.40 16.18 -95.73
C ASN A 700 164.62 16.84 -95.07
N THR A 701 164.44 17.83 -94.19
CA THR A 701 165.53 18.38 -93.36
C THR A 701 166.15 17.31 -92.46
N ILE A 702 165.33 16.49 -91.79
CA ILE A 702 165.78 15.40 -90.90
C ILE A 702 166.54 14.31 -91.66
N THR A 703 166.08 13.92 -92.84
CA THR A 703 166.70 12.82 -93.59
C THR A 703 167.95 13.28 -94.35
N GLN A 704 167.97 14.52 -94.84
CA GLN A 704 169.15 15.17 -95.41
C GLN A 704 170.29 15.31 -94.37
N GLN A 705 169.96 15.52 -93.09
CA GLN A 705 170.92 15.40 -91.98
C GLN A 705 171.44 13.95 -91.82
N GLY A 706 170.60 12.94 -92.07
CA GLY A 706 170.99 11.51 -92.05
C GLY A 706 171.93 11.09 -93.19
N GLY A 707 171.69 11.54 -94.44
CA GLY A 707 172.56 11.26 -95.60
C GLY A 707 174.02 11.75 -95.45
N THR A 708 174.26 12.75 -94.61
CA THR A 708 175.60 13.35 -94.44
C THR A 708 176.51 12.50 -93.54
N LEU A 709 175.94 11.72 -92.61
CA LEU A 709 176.69 10.90 -91.65
C LEU A 709 177.31 9.63 -92.26
N THR A 710 176.61 8.95 -93.18
CA THR A 710 177.10 7.67 -93.72
C THR A 710 178.01 7.84 -94.94
N THR A 711 177.88 8.96 -95.67
CA THR A 711 178.85 9.39 -96.71
C THR A 711 180.26 9.65 -96.15
N GLN A 712 180.42 9.74 -94.82
CA GLN A 712 181.74 9.72 -94.15
C GLN A 712 182.21 8.30 -93.76
N GLY A 713 181.37 7.28 -93.95
CA GLY A 713 181.61 5.87 -93.59
C GLY A 713 182.55 5.10 -94.50
N SER A 714 183.03 5.73 -95.57
CA SER A 714 184.33 5.40 -96.19
C SER A 714 184.32 4.15 -97.09
N ALA A 715 184.97 4.17 -98.26
CA ALA A 715 186.33 4.64 -98.58
C ALA A 715 187.42 3.77 -97.93
#